data_AF-A0A924YY91-F1
#
_entry.id   AF-A0A924YY91-F1
#
_cell.length_a   1.000
_cell.length_b   1.000
_cell.length_c   1.000
_cell.angle_alpha   90.00
_cell.angle_beta   90.00
_cell.angle_gamma   90.00
#
_symmetry.space_group_name_H-M   'P 1'
#
loop_
_entity.id
_entity.type
_entity.pdbx_description
1 polymer ?
#
loop_
_entity_poly.entity_id
_entity_poly.type
_entity_poly.pdbx_seq_one_letter_code
_entity_poly.pdbx_strand_id
1 'polypeptide(L)'
;MSAEVKPVTNSLSPDSPKKTVVVIGNGMVGQRFCEKLVEFDKAQQFRIVTFCEEPRAAYDRVGLTSFFAHRDAEKLMIARMDWYRDHGVEIHLGDRACAVDREQKIVRSQKGVEIKYDVVVMATGSYPFVPPVPGFNKQGVFVYRTIEDLNHIIEYSKKSKRCAVIGGGLLGLEAAKAAFDLGLETHVIEFAPRLMPRQIDDAGSRTLVKKIESLGVTVHLNKSTKEVHGNGIVERMEFNDGATLDVQMIIVSAGIRPRDDLAKEIGIDVGQRGGINVNDQMQTSDPAIFAIGECALHRGMIYGLVAPGYEMAELVAANLTGDERHFTGTDLSTKLKLMGCDVASFGDYEAPAERAVPLSFEDPFGGVYKKLLFSLDGTKLLGGILVGDASEYGTFSILAKGTQPLPCKPHELLVGKAGGVSLGGVEAMPDDAQICSCNNVSKAAICHAIREGSLDSVGAVKSCTRAGTGCGGCMPLVTDLFNAELKKAGKVVVNHLCEHFKLSRTELFAVVKIKELKTFDAVIRNCGQGNGCEICKPAVTSILASLWNENIMAGDHATLQDTNDRFLANMQRGGLYSVVPRVAGGEITPEKLVVLGEVAKEWGLYTKITGGQRIDLFGAQVQDLPDIWERLVDAGFESGHAYGKA
;
A
#
# COMPACT_ATOMS: atom_id res chain seq x y z
N MET A 1 -29.86 -33.92 -49.95
CA MET A 1 -28.49 -34.25 -49.49
C MET A 1 -27.90 -33.00 -48.90
N SER A 2 -28.10 -32.81 -47.60
CA SER A 2 -27.65 -31.63 -46.86
C SER A 2 -26.77 -32.18 -45.74
N ALA A 3 -25.45 -32.12 -45.91
CA ALA A 3 -24.52 -32.58 -44.92
C ALA A 3 -24.42 -31.52 -43.81
N GLU A 4 -24.94 -31.84 -42.63
CA GLU A 4 -24.70 -31.09 -41.40
C GLU A 4 -23.21 -31.16 -41.04
N VAL A 5 -22.56 -30.00 -41.05
CA VAL A 5 -21.24 -29.81 -40.46
C VAL A 5 -21.43 -29.74 -38.94
N LYS A 6 -21.08 -30.81 -38.23
CA LYS A 6 -21.01 -30.80 -36.75
C LYS A 6 -19.79 -29.98 -36.30
N PRO A 7 -19.93 -29.08 -35.32
CA PRO A 7 -18.79 -28.41 -34.71
C PRO A 7 -17.97 -29.43 -33.92
N VAL A 8 -16.68 -29.52 -34.25
CA VAL A 8 -15.71 -30.32 -33.49
C VAL A 8 -15.36 -29.53 -32.24
N THR A 9 -16.12 -29.75 -31.16
CA THR A 9 -15.68 -29.38 -29.82
C THR A 9 -14.58 -30.36 -29.42
N ASN A 10 -13.33 -29.91 -29.48
CA ASN A 10 -12.18 -30.68 -29.03
C ASN A 10 -12.16 -30.67 -27.49
N SER A 11 -13.01 -31.49 -26.85
CA SER A 11 -12.95 -31.72 -25.42
C SER A 11 -11.72 -32.60 -25.15
N LEU A 12 -10.64 -31.99 -24.68
CA LEU A 12 -9.44 -32.70 -24.22
C LEU A 12 -9.83 -33.65 -23.07
N SER A 13 -9.32 -34.88 -23.11
CA SER A 13 -9.51 -35.86 -22.03
C SER A 13 -8.81 -35.40 -20.74
N PRO A 14 -9.35 -35.74 -19.56
CA PRO A 14 -8.76 -35.38 -18.26
C PRO A 14 -7.33 -35.94 -17.99
N ASP A 15 -6.78 -36.72 -18.93
CA ASP A 15 -5.45 -37.35 -18.87
C ASP A 15 -4.40 -36.68 -19.78
N SER A 16 -4.72 -35.59 -20.50
CA SER A 16 -3.69 -34.86 -21.26
C SER A 16 -2.70 -34.17 -20.30
N PRO A 17 -1.38 -34.29 -20.50
CA PRO A 17 -0.40 -33.66 -19.61
C PRO A 17 -0.56 -32.14 -19.61
N LYS A 18 -0.63 -31.55 -18.42
CA LYS A 18 -0.75 -30.09 -18.25
C LYS A 18 0.47 -29.39 -18.83
N LYS A 19 0.24 -28.25 -19.51
CA LYS A 19 1.32 -27.38 -19.97
C LYS A 19 1.96 -26.68 -18.77
N THR A 20 3.28 -26.66 -18.69
CA THR A 20 4.00 -26.03 -17.58
C THR A 20 4.32 -24.58 -17.90
N VAL A 21 3.82 -23.66 -17.09
CA VAL A 21 4.12 -22.23 -17.14
C VAL A 21 5.05 -21.88 -15.99
N VAL A 22 6.25 -21.40 -16.32
CA VAL A 22 7.22 -20.92 -15.32
C VAL A 22 7.19 -19.41 -15.26
N VAL A 23 6.87 -18.86 -14.09
CA VAL A 23 6.85 -17.42 -13.83
C VAL A 23 8.14 -17.04 -13.10
N ILE A 24 8.94 -16.16 -13.70
CA ILE A 24 10.19 -15.67 -13.12
C ILE A 24 9.93 -14.32 -12.49
N GLY A 25 9.74 -14.32 -11.16
CA GLY A 25 9.39 -13.16 -10.37
C GLY A 25 7.96 -13.24 -9.82
N ASN A 26 7.84 -13.24 -8.49
CA ASN A 26 6.56 -13.22 -7.77
C ASN A 26 6.32 -11.87 -7.08
N GLY A 27 6.59 -10.77 -7.79
CA GLY A 27 6.15 -9.44 -7.38
C GLY A 27 4.65 -9.23 -7.65
N MET A 28 4.15 -8.00 -7.47
CA MET A 28 2.74 -7.66 -7.70
C MET A 28 2.24 -8.16 -9.07
N VAL A 29 3.01 -7.93 -10.13
CA VAL A 29 2.64 -8.28 -11.52
C VAL A 29 2.70 -9.80 -11.77
N GLY A 30 3.75 -10.48 -11.30
CA GLY A 30 3.87 -11.92 -11.47
C GLY A 30 2.79 -12.68 -10.70
N GLN A 31 2.44 -12.22 -9.49
CA GLN A 31 1.34 -12.80 -8.74
C GLN A 31 -0.02 -12.53 -9.41
N ARG A 32 -0.24 -11.33 -9.96
CA ARG A 32 -1.44 -11.03 -10.75
C ARG A 32 -1.59 -11.95 -11.96
N PHE A 33 -0.48 -12.26 -12.64
CA PHE A 33 -0.51 -13.24 -13.73
C PHE A 33 -0.96 -14.62 -13.24
N CYS A 34 -0.39 -15.12 -12.13
CA CYS A 34 -0.80 -16.39 -11.54
C CYS A 34 -2.30 -16.40 -11.20
N GLU A 35 -2.80 -15.33 -10.56
CA GLU A 35 -4.23 -15.22 -10.24
C GLU A 35 -5.12 -15.30 -11.46
N LYS A 36 -4.76 -14.57 -12.52
CA LYS A 36 -5.58 -14.46 -13.71
C LYS A 36 -5.52 -15.71 -14.57
N LEU A 37 -4.37 -16.37 -14.62
CA LEU A 37 -4.28 -17.68 -15.27
C LEU A 37 -5.14 -18.72 -14.56
N VAL A 38 -5.11 -18.77 -13.22
CA VAL A 38 -6.01 -19.63 -12.43
C VAL A 38 -7.48 -19.27 -12.66
N GLU A 39 -7.81 -17.98 -12.72
CA GLU A 39 -9.17 -17.50 -12.96
C GLU A 39 -9.69 -17.90 -14.35
N PHE A 40 -8.86 -17.79 -15.39
CA PHE A 40 -9.25 -18.02 -16.78
C PHE A 40 -9.14 -19.49 -17.22
N ASP A 41 -8.23 -20.28 -16.62
CA ASP A 41 -8.02 -21.69 -16.95
C ASP A 41 -9.11 -22.61 -16.36
N LYS A 42 -10.34 -22.50 -16.88
CA LYS A 42 -11.48 -23.32 -16.44
C LYS A 42 -11.29 -24.81 -16.72
N ALA A 43 -10.45 -25.15 -17.68
CA ALA A 43 -10.14 -26.52 -18.07
C ALA A 43 -8.93 -27.11 -17.31
N GLN A 44 -8.30 -26.34 -16.41
CA GLN A 44 -7.15 -26.74 -15.60
C GLN A 44 -5.98 -27.32 -16.42
N GLN A 45 -5.73 -26.73 -17.59
CA GLN A 45 -4.73 -27.16 -18.55
C GLN A 45 -3.29 -26.80 -18.15
N PHE A 46 -3.11 -25.89 -17.20
CA PHE A 46 -1.79 -25.39 -16.82
C PHE A 46 -1.32 -25.88 -15.45
N ARG A 47 -0.01 -26.17 -15.37
CA ARG A 47 0.76 -26.28 -14.13
C ARG A 47 1.57 -24.99 -13.99
N ILE A 48 1.41 -24.28 -12.87
CA ILE A 48 2.05 -22.98 -12.65
C ILE A 48 3.16 -23.14 -11.61
N VAL A 49 4.39 -22.78 -12.00
CA VAL A 49 5.56 -22.77 -11.10
C VAL A 49 6.15 -21.36 -11.08
N THR A 50 6.30 -20.74 -9.92
CA THR A 50 6.84 -19.38 -9.78
C THR A 50 8.09 -19.35 -8.91
N PHE A 51 9.11 -18.63 -9.39
CA PHE A 51 10.35 -18.39 -8.66
C PHE A 51 10.40 -16.96 -8.11
N CYS A 52 10.77 -16.83 -6.85
CA CYS A 52 10.90 -15.55 -6.16
C CYS A 52 12.27 -15.46 -5.49
N GLU A 53 13.07 -14.47 -5.87
CA GLU A 53 14.35 -14.17 -5.21
C GLU A 53 14.14 -13.70 -3.76
N GLU A 54 13.06 -12.98 -3.48
CA GLU A 54 12.74 -12.52 -2.13
C GLU A 54 12.24 -13.69 -1.26
N PRO A 55 12.51 -13.67 0.07
CA PRO A 55 12.18 -14.78 0.97
C PRO A 55 10.69 -14.83 1.35
N ARG A 56 9.82 -14.13 0.59
CA ARG A 56 8.42 -13.88 0.95
C ARG A 56 7.55 -13.78 -0.30
N ALA A 57 6.28 -14.15 -0.15
CA ALA A 57 5.28 -14.07 -1.20
C ALA A 57 4.98 -12.60 -1.59
N ALA A 58 4.22 -12.42 -2.67
CA ALA A 58 3.95 -11.10 -3.24
C ALA A 58 3.27 -10.17 -2.24
N TYR A 59 3.78 -8.94 -2.16
CA TYR A 59 3.28 -7.88 -1.30
C TYR A 59 3.15 -6.56 -2.05
N ASP A 60 2.38 -5.62 -1.50
CA ASP A 60 2.15 -4.31 -2.06
C ASP A 60 3.40 -3.43 -1.93
N ARG A 61 4.15 -3.35 -3.02
CA ARG A 61 5.35 -2.50 -3.11
C ARG A 61 5.00 -1.02 -3.29
N VAL A 62 3.80 -0.70 -3.78
CA VAL A 62 3.33 0.69 -3.89
C VAL A 62 3.02 1.24 -2.49
N GLY A 63 2.59 0.39 -1.57
CA GLY A 63 2.28 0.72 -0.18
C GLY A 63 3.46 0.70 0.79
N LEU A 64 4.72 0.59 0.34
CA LEU A 64 5.89 0.36 1.22
C LEU A 64 6.04 1.38 2.37
N THR A 65 5.68 2.63 2.13
CA THR A 65 5.75 3.68 3.17
C THR A 65 4.86 3.32 4.38
N SER A 66 3.75 2.61 4.18
CA SER A 66 2.88 2.16 5.28
C SER A 66 3.55 1.15 6.21
N PHE A 67 4.55 0.39 5.73
CA PHE A 67 5.38 -0.49 6.55
C PHE A 67 6.01 0.27 7.72
N PHE A 68 6.29 1.56 7.54
CA PHE A 68 6.88 2.36 8.60
C PHE A 68 5.95 2.64 9.78
N ALA A 69 4.64 2.51 9.59
CA ALA A 69 3.66 2.67 10.66
C ALA A 69 3.49 1.40 11.51
N HIS A 70 3.48 0.22 10.90
CA HIS A 70 3.13 -1.04 11.59
C HIS A 70 4.28 -2.04 11.73
N ARG A 71 5.38 -1.91 10.97
CA ARG A 71 6.54 -2.84 10.95
C ARG A 71 6.16 -4.30 10.71
N ASP A 72 5.06 -4.50 10.00
CA ASP A 72 4.42 -5.81 9.83
C ASP A 72 4.26 -6.12 8.34
N ALA A 73 5.10 -7.02 7.83
CA ALA A 73 5.11 -7.41 6.42
C ALA A 73 3.81 -8.12 6.00
N GLU A 74 3.12 -8.77 6.94
CA GLU A 74 1.88 -9.51 6.65
C GLU A 74 0.77 -8.58 6.17
N LYS A 75 0.74 -7.34 6.69
CA LYS A 75 -0.24 -6.31 6.28
C LYS A 75 -0.04 -5.81 4.85
N LEU A 76 1.13 -6.05 4.26
CA LEU A 76 1.40 -5.73 2.86
C LEU A 76 1.15 -6.90 1.91
N MET A 77 0.97 -8.13 2.41
CA MET A 77 0.85 -9.28 1.51
C MET A 77 -0.40 -9.17 0.63
N ILE A 78 -0.19 -9.36 -0.68
CA ILE A 78 -1.26 -9.40 -1.68
C ILE A 78 -1.88 -10.79 -1.72
N ALA A 79 -1.06 -11.83 -1.57
CA ALA A 79 -1.51 -13.20 -1.43
C ALA A 79 -0.75 -13.90 -0.31
N ARG A 80 -1.51 -14.58 0.56
CA ARG A 80 -0.96 -15.45 1.59
C ARG A 80 -0.62 -16.82 0.99
N MET A 81 0.24 -17.59 1.66
CA MET A 81 0.72 -18.91 1.18
C MET A 81 -0.41 -19.92 0.93
N ASP A 82 -1.48 -19.82 1.71
CA ASP A 82 -2.73 -20.56 1.57
C ASP A 82 -3.35 -20.36 0.19
N TRP A 83 -3.34 -19.15 -0.37
CA TRP A 83 -3.86 -18.92 -1.73
C TRP A 83 -3.09 -19.74 -2.77
N TYR A 84 -1.76 -19.79 -2.70
CA TYR A 84 -0.94 -20.56 -3.64
C TYR A 84 -1.22 -22.05 -3.55
N ARG A 85 -1.28 -22.59 -2.32
CA ARG A 85 -1.58 -24.00 -2.07
C ARG A 85 -2.97 -24.38 -2.57
N ASP A 86 -3.98 -23.57 -2.23
CA ASP A 86 -5.38 -23.89 -2.50
C ASP A 86 -5.70 -23.83 -4.02
N HIS A 87 -4.89 -23.11 -4.80
CA HIS A 87 -5.00 -23.04 -6.27
C HIS A 87 -3.94 -23.86 -7.02
N GLY A 88 -3.14 -24.68 -6.33
CA GLY A 88 -2.14 -25.55 -6.95
C GLY A 88 -1.00 -24.81 -7.66
N VAL A 89 -0.66 -23.60 -7.20
CA VAL A 89 0.48 -22.81 -7.71
C VAL A 89 1.73 -23.17 -6.89
N GLU A 90 2.73 -23.73 -7.55
CA GLU A 90 4.02 -24.05 -6.92
C GLU A 90 4.86 -22.77 -6.80
N ILE A 91 5.30 -22.43 -5.59
CA ILE A 91 6.09 -21.21 -5.33
C ILE A 91 7.42 -21.55 -4.65
N HIS A 92 8.52 -21.10 -5.25
CA HIS A 92 9.87 -21.20 -4.73
C HIS A 92 10.32 -19.85 -4.17
N LEU A 93 10.28 -19.70 -2.85
CA LEU A 93 10.71 -18.47 -2.15
C LEU A 93 12.20 -18.47 -1.83
N GLY A 94 12.80 -17.27 -1.85
CA GLY A 94 14.23 -17.10 -1.63
C GLY A 94 15.08 -17.89 -2.61
N ASP A 95 14.58 -18.14 -3.82
CA ASP A 95 15.19 -18.97 -4.84
C ASP A 95 15.06 -18.30 -6.20
N ARG A 96 16.11 -17.58 -6.60
CA ARG A 96 16.16 -16.84 -7.86
C ARG A 96 16.32 -17.81 -9.03
N ALA A 97 15.48 -17.67 -10.07
CA ALA A 97 15.76 -18.28 -11.36
C ALA A 97 17.01 -17.60 -11.97
N CYS A 98 18.04 -18.39 -12.27
CA CYS A 98 19.35 -17.88 -12.69
C CYS A 98 19.80 -18.39 -14.07
N ALA A 99 19.08 -19.32 -14.68
CA ALA A 99 19.35 -19.72 -16.07
C ALA A 99 18.06 -20.19 -16.76
N VAL A 100 17.98 -19.95 -18.07
CA VAL A 100 16.96 -20.54 -18.95
C VAL A 100 17.66 -21.17 -20.14
N ASP A 101 17.51 -22.49 -20.27
CA ASP A 101 17.97 -23.27 -21.41
C ASP A 101 16.83 -23.34 -22.43
N ARG A 102 16.97 -22.58 -23.53
CA ARG A 102 15.93 -22.46 -24.56
C ARG A 102 15.82 -23.69 -25.45
N GLU A 103 16.91 -24.45 -25.60
CA GLU A 103 16.93 -25.66 -26.41
C GLU A 103 16.26 -26.82 -25.66
N GLN A 104 16.64 -27.02 -24.39
CA GLN A 104 16.05 -28.06 -23.54
C GLN A 104 14.72 -27.65 -22.90
N LYS A 105 14.37 -26.36 -23.02
CA LYS A 105 13.23 -25.70 -22.36
C LYS A 105 13.21 -25.94 -20.86
N ILE A 106 14.31 -25.57 -20.18
CA ILE A 106 14.46 -25.73 -18.72
C ILE A 106 14.77 -24.38 -18.07
N VAL A 107 14.07 -24.04 -16.99
CA VAL A 107 14.46 -22.97 -16.06
C VAL A 107 15.20 -23.59 -14.88
N ARG A 108 16.33 -23.00 -14.50
CA ARG A 108 17.14 -23.41 -13.34
C ARG A 108 17.18 -22.31 -12.28
N SER A 109 17.08 -22.71 -11.02
CA SER A 109 17.19 -21.80 -9.87
C SER A 109 18.54 -21.86 -9.18
N GLN A 110 18.84 -20.86 -8.35
CA GLN A 110 20.08 -20.80 -7.56
C GLN A 110 20.21 -21.95 -6.56
N LYS A 111 19.10 -22.49 -6.06
CA LYS A 111 19.10 -23.69 -5.21
C LYS A 111 19.16 -25.01 -5.99
N GLY A 112 19.30 -24.95 -7.31
CA GLY A 112 19.46 -26.12 -8.18
C GLY A 112 18.14 -26.79 -8.58
N VAL A 113 16.99 -26.13 -8.41
CA VAL A 113 15.71 -26.63 -8.92
C VAL A 113 15.69 -26.48 -10.44
N GLU A 114 15.34 -27.55 -11.16
CA GLU A 114 15.17 -27.53 -12.61
C GLU A 114 13.71 -27.82 -12.97
N ILE A 115 13.11 -26.95 -13.79
CA ILE A 115 11.73 -27.07 -14.23
C ILE A 115 11.68 -27.00 -15.76
N LYS A 116 11.19 -28.06 -16.39
CA LYS A 116 10.84 -28.03 -17.82
C LYS A 116 9.63 -27.13 -18.03
N TYR A 117 9.65 -26.32 -19.09
CA TYR A 117 8.59 -25.37 -19.38
C TYR A 117 8.02 -25.54 -20.79
N ASP A 118 6.75 -25.21 -20.93
CA ASP A 118 6.11 -24.91 -22.21
C ASP A 118 6.10 -23.41 -22.49
N VAL A 119 5.93 -22.62 -21.43
CA VAL A 119 5.93 -21.14 -21.45
C VAL A 119 6.74 -20.58 -20.28
N VAL A 120 7.52 -19.53 -20.53
CA VAL A 120 8.14 -18.69 -19.49
C VAL A 120 7.50 -17.32 -19.49
N VAL A 121 7.16 -16.79 -18.31
CA VAL A 121 6.73 -15.41 -18.12
C VAL A 121 7.75 -14.69 -17.24
N MET A 122 8.52 -13.80 -17.84
CA MET A 122 9.48 -12.94 -17.13
C MET A 122 8.74 -11.77 -16.50
N ALA A 123 8.61 -11.81 -15.17
CA ALA A 123 8.01 -10.78 -14.33
C ALA A 123 9.04 -10.26 -13.30
N THR A 124 10.29 -10.11 -13.75
CA THR A 124 11.47 -9.78 -12.94
C THR A 124 11.46 -8.34 -12.42
N GLY A 125 10.62 -7.47 -12.99
CA GLY A 125 10.45 -6.09 -12.57
C GLY A 125 11.72 -5.27 -12.79
N SER A 126 12.09 -4.45 -11.79
CA SER A 126 13.23 -3.53 -11.87
C SER A 126 14.06 -3.53 -10.58
N TYR A 127 15.29 -3.02 -10.68
CA TYR A 127 16.18 -2.75 -9.55
C TYR A 127 16.46 -1.24 -9.40
N PRO A 128 16.79 -0.76 -8.17
CA PRO A 128 17.16 0.63 -7.95
C PRO A 128 18.44 1.00 -8.70
N PHE A 129 18.41 2.09 -9.44
CA PHE A 129 19.60 2.64 -10.07
C PHE A 129 20.42 3.42 -9.03
N VAL A 130 21.65 2.98 -8.80
CA VAL A 130 22.63 3.66 -7.95
C VAL A 130 23.67 4.33 -8.86
N PRO A 131 23.70 5.68 -8.93
CA PRO A 131 24.70 6.40 -9.72
C PRO A 131 26.13 6.04 -9.31
N PRO A 132 27.10 6.02 -10.23
CA PRO A 132 28.49 5.66 -9.94
C PRO A 132 29.24 6.81 -9.24
N VAL A 133 28.78 7.20 -8.05
CA VAL A 133 29.40 8.24 -7.23
C VAL A 133 30.40 7.60 -6.26
N PRO A 134 31.66 8.09 -6.20
CA PRO A 134 32.64 7.61 -5.23
C PRO A 134 32.10 7.62 -3.81
N GLY A 135 32.23 6.49 -3.10
CA GLY A 135 31.78 6.32 -1.73
C GLY A 135 30.36 5.79 -1.55
N PHE A 136 29.59 5.52 -2.61
CA PHE A 136 28.27 4.86 -2.48
C PHE A 136 28.33 3.39 -2.03
N ASN A 137 29.52 2.80 -1.95
CA ASN A 137 29.76 1.47 -1.39
C ASN A 137 30.02 1.49 0.13
N LYS A 138 30.00 2.66 0.78
CA LYS A 138 30.23 2.80 2.23
C LYS A 138 29.02 2.30 3.04
N GLN A 139 29.27 1.89 4.29
CA GLN A 139 28.20 1.61 5.24
C GLN A 139 27.42 2.90 5.55
N GLY A 140 26.09 2.81 5.57
CA GLY A 140 25.20 3.96 5.71
C GLY A 140 24.56 4.45 4.41
N VAL A 141 24.90 3.82 3.28
CA VAL A 141 24.21 4.03 1.99
C VAL A 141 23.21 2.90 1.77
N PHE A 142 21.96 3.26 1.50
CA PHE A 142 20.84 2.35 1.32
C PHE A 142 20.10 2.65 0.03
N VAL A 143 19.28 1.70 -0.41
CA VAL A 143 18.26 1.89 -1.45
C VAL A 143 16.88 1.73 -0.83
N TYR A 144 15.82 2.15 -1.53
CA TYR A 144 14.45 2.04 -1.06
C TYR A 144 13.63 1.19 -2.05
N ARG A 145 13.55 -0.13 -1.82
CA ARG A 145 12.86 -1.03 -2.76
C ARG A 145 12.19 -2.25 -2.15
N THR A 146 12.84 -2.99 -1.27
CA THR A 146 12.28 -4.21 -0.64
C THR A 146 12.05 -4.02 0.85
N ILE A 147 11.29 -4.91 1.48
CA ILE A 147 11.09 -4.90 2.93
C ILE A 147 12.43 -5.11 3.68
N GLU A 148 13.35 -5.89 3.11
CA GLU A 148 14.70 -6.07 3.65
C GLU A 148 15.48 -4.74 3.62
N ASP A 149 15.39 -3.99 2.53
CA ASP A 149 15.99 -2.64 2.46
C ASP A 149 15.41 -1.73 3.56
N LEU A 150 14.08 -1.77 3.75
CA LEU A 150 13.42 -0.97 4.79
C LEU A 150 13.87 -1.37 6.19
N ASN A 151 14.01 -2.67 6.47
CA ASN A 151 14.51 -3.14 7.75
C ASN A 151 15.95 -2.67 8.01
N HIS A 152 16.81 -2.69 7.00
CA HIS A 152 18.17 -2.16 7.11
C HIS A 152 18.18 -0.64 7.36
N ILE A 153 17.29 0.11 6.70
CA ILE A 153 17.09 1.55 6.92
C ILE A 153 16.66 1.81 8.38
N ILE A 154 15.66 1.08 8.88
CA ILE A 154 15.12 1.23 10.24
C ILE A 154 16.17 0.90 11.30
N GLU A 155 16.95 -0.16 11.09
CA GLU A 155 17.98 -0.54 12.05
C GLU A 155 19.11 0.51 12.08
N TYR A 156 19.53 0.97 10.91
CA TYR A 156 20.61 1.95 10.81
C TYR A 156 20.18 3.37 11.27
N SER A 157 18.90 3.71 11.16
CA SER A 157 18.39 5.00 11.61
C SER A 157 18.54 5.20 13.11
N LYS A 158 18.50 4.13 13.93
CA LYS A 158 18.66 4.19 15.39
C LYS A 158 19.97 4.83 15.86
N LYS A 159 21.00 4.81 15.01
CA LYS A 159 22.33 5.39 15.28
C LYS A 159 22.65 6.62 14.41
N SER A 160 21.67 7.09 13.64
CA SER A 160 21.81 8.22 12.73
C SER A 160 21.03 9.41 13.25
N LYS A 161 21.47 10.63 12.92
CA LYS A 161 20.73 11.87 13.23
C LYS A 161 20.25 12.58 11.98
N ARG A 162 21.06 12.53 10.91
CA ARG A 162 20.83 13.20 9.63
C ARG A 162 20.84 12.20 8.49
N CYS A 163 19.82 12.30 7.64
CA CYS A 163 19.65 11.49 6.45
C CYS A 163 19.54 12.35 5.19
N ALA A 164 20.33 12.03 4.17
CA ALA A 164 20.12 12.56 2.82
C ALA A 164 19.38 11.53 1.96
N VAL A 165 18.34 11.97 1.26
CA VAL A 165 17.63 11.16 0.27
C VAL A 165 17.93 11.72 -1.12
N ILE A 166 18.58 10.92 -1.95
CA ILE A 166 18.98 11.30 -3.29
C ILE A 166 17.85 10.96 -4.26
N GLY A 167 17.28 11.98 -4.89
CA GLY A 167 16.13 11.91 -5.78
C GLY A 167 14.89 12.55 -5.15
N GLY A 168 14.32 13.52 -5.84
CA GLY A 168 13.09 14.25 -5.54
C GLY A 168 11.89 13.81 -6.39
N GLY A 169 11.93 12.58 -6.91
CA GLY A 169 10.78 11.90 -7.52
C GLY A 169 9.90 11.20 -6.49
N LEU A 170 8.89 10.46 -6.95
CA LEU A 170 7.91 9.74 -6.11
C LEU A 170 8.57 8.92 -4.98
N LEU A 171 9.38 7.91 -5.34
CA LEU A 171 10.02 7.04 -4.36
C LEU A 171 10.99 7.78 -3.43
N GLY A 172 11.62 8.85 -3.93
CA GLY A 172 12.54 9.65 -3.13
C GLY A 172 11.81 10.47 -2.07
N LEU A 173 10.66 11.05 -2.42
CA LEU A 173 9.82 11.76 -1.46
C LEU A 173 9.14 10.81 -0.45
N GLU A 174 8.83 9.58 -0.85
CA GLU A 174 8.40 8.53 0.06
C GLU A 174 9.51 8.10 1.03
N ALA A 175 10.73 7.88 0.52
CA ALA A 175 11.88 7.57 1.35
C ALA A 175 12.23 8.72 2.31
N ALA A 176 12.07 9.98 1.88
CA ALA A 176 12.23 11.16 2.73
C ALA A 176 11.17 11.19 3.84
N LYS A 177 9.92 10.85 3.54
CA LYS A 177 8.87 10.71 4.57
C LYS A 177 9.23 9.62 5.58
N ALA A 178 9.72 8.47 5.10
CA ALA A 178 10.13 7.37 5.94
C ALA A 178 11.28 7.75 6.87
N ALA A 179 12.31 8.45 6.37
CA ALA A 179 13.41 8.97 7.17
C ALA A 179 12.95 9.99 8.22
N PHE A 180 12.04 10.90 7.83
CA PHE A 180 11.43 11.88 8.72
C PHE A 180 10.63 11.20 9.85
N ASP A 181 9.82 10.19 9.53
CA ASP A 181 9.03 9.43 10.51
C ASP A 181 9.88 8.59 11.47
N LEU A 182 11.12 8.29 11.09
CA LEU A 182 12.13 7.68 11.95
C LEU A 182 12.83 8.70 12.86
N GLY A 183 12.45 9.98 12.80
CA GLY A 183 13.01 11.05 13.63
C GLY A 183 14.34 11.61 13.13
N LEU A 184 14.71 11.37 11.87
CA LEU A 184 15.94 11.89 11.28
C LEU A 184 15.72 13.31 10.72
N GLU A 185 16.69 14.19 10.96
CA GLU A 185 16.80 15.43 10.18
C GLU A 185 17.05 15.05 8.72
N THR A 186 16.08 15.38 7.87
CA THR A 186 16.00 14.81 6.52
C THR A 186 16.23 15.88 5.46
N HIS A 187 17.12 15.56 4.51
CA HIS A 187 17.41 16.39 3.36
C HIS A 187 17.08 15.65 2.07
N VAL A 188 16.33 16.27 1.15
CA VAL A 188 16.11 15.75 -0.20
C VAL A 188 17.10 16.41 -1.15
N ILE A 189 17.85 15.61 -1.89
CA ILE A 189 18.84 16.06 -2.87
C ILE A 189 18.31 15.75 -4.27
N GLU A 190 17.91 16.76 -5.03
CA GLU A 190 17.40 16.62 -6.39
C GLU A 190 18.32 17.30 -7.40
N PHE A 191 18.69 16.56 -8.44
CA PHE A 191 19.55 17.04 -9.51
C PHE A 191 18.84 18.08 -10.38
N ALA A 192 17.56 17.87 -10.66
CA ALA A 192 16.72 18.76 -11.45
C ALA A 192 16.44 20.08 -10.73
N PRO A 193 16.03 21.12 -11.48
CA PRO A 193 15.61 22.40 -10.89
C PRO A 193 14.25 22.33 -10.17
N ARG A 194 13.61 21.16 -10.11
CA ARG A 194 12.26 20.96 -9.57
C ARG A 194 12.08 19.53 -9.05
N LEU A 195 11.20 19.38 -8.07
CA LEU A 195 10.71 18.09 -7.59
C LEU A 195 9.76 17.47 -8.62
N MET A 196 9.68 16.14 -8.63
CA MET A 196 8.81 15.35 -9.50
C MET A 196 8.82 15.82 -10.96
N PRO A 197 10.01 15.93 -11.59
CA PRO A 197 10.15 16.60 -12.89
C PRO A 197 9.39 15.92 -14.03
N ARG A 198 8.97 14.66 -13.84
CA ARG A 198 8.16 13.89 -14.78
C ARG A 198 6.65 14.10 -14.61
N GLN A 199 6.18 14.55 -13.46
CA GLN A 199 4.74 14.61 -13.13
C GLN A 199 4.20 16.02 -13.02
N ILE A 200 5.02 16.99 -12.59
CA ILE A 200 4.56 18.36 -12.32
C ILE A 200 5.46 19.40 -12.98
N ASP A 201 4.88 20.59 -13.17
CA ASP A 201 5.59 21.75 -13.66
C ASP A 201 6.24 22.57 -12.53
N ASP A 202 6.91 23.66 -12.90
CA ASP A 202 7.70 24.45 -11.95
C ASP A 202 6.83 25.10 -10.87
N ALA A 203 5.60 25.50 -11.21
CA ALA A 203 4.67 26.08 -10.25
C ALA A 203 4.17 25.04 -9.25
N GLY A 204 3.75 23.86 -9.74
CA GLY A 204 3.40 22.74 -8.86
C GLY A 204 4.56 22.34 -7.95
N SER A 205 5.79 22.29 -8.49
CA SER A 205 6.98 21.97 -7.69
C SER A 205 7.27 23.01 -6.61
N ARG A 206 7.13 24.31 -6.88
CA ARG A 206 7.35 25.34 -5.85
C ARG A 206 6.38 25.18 -4.68
N THR A 207 5.12 24.90 -4.96
CA THR A 207 4.10 24.62 -3.94
C THR A 207 4.45 23.36 -3.15
N LEU A 208 4.88 22.31 -3.83
CA LEU A 208 5.30 21.06 -3.18
C LEU A 208 6.51 21.25 -2.27
N VAL A 209 7.55 21.96 -2.74
CA VAL A 209 8.76 22.27 -1.94
C VAL A 209 8.38 23.00 -0.65
N LYS A 210 7.61 24.09 -0.74
CA LYS A 210 7.16 24.85 0.45
C LYS A 210 6.43 23.96 1.45
N LYS A 211 5.58 23.05 0.97
CA LYS A 211 4.80 22.15 1.81
C LYS A 211 5.64 21.05 2.46
N ILE A 212 6.70 20.60 1.80
CA ILE A 212 7.67 19.65 2.37
C ILE A 212 8.56 20.35 3.41
N GLU A 213 9.02 21.56 3.11
CA GLU A 213 9.85 22.35 4.03
C GLU A 213 9.09 22.77 5.29
N SER A 214 7.80 23.09 5.18
CA SER A 214 6.97 23.41 6.36
C SER A 214 6.76 22.21 7.30
N LEU A 215 7.02 20.99 6.83
CA LEU A 215 7.01 19.78 7.65
C LEU A 215 8.36 19.49 8.32
N GLY A 216 9.41 20.26 8.00
CA GLY A 216 10.74 20.11 8.58
C GLY A 216 11.73 19.31 7.73
N VAL A 217 11.43 19.07 6.44
CA VAL A 217 12.36 18.43 5.50
C VAL A 217 13.00 19.48 4.60
N THR A 218 14.33 19.53 4.55
CA THR A 218 15.03 20.50 3.69
C THR A 218 15.17 19.98 2.27
N VAL A 219 14.87 20.79 1.25
CA VAL A 219 15.00 20.40 -0.15
C VAL A 219 16.16 21.14 -0.82
N HIS A 220 17.04 20.39 -1.48
CA HIS A 220 18.18 20.90 -2.25
C HIS A 220 17.98 20.58 -3.73
N LEU A 221 17.50 21.56 -4.49
CA LEU A 221 17.35 21.45 -5.96
C LEU A 221 18.65 21.82 -6.67
N ASN A 222 18.78 21.44 -7.95
CA ASN A 222 20.00 21.66 -8.74
C ASN A 222 21.27 21.10 -8.06
N LYS A 223 21.14 20.04 -7.28
CA LYS A 223 22.21 19.53 -6.43
C LYS A 223 22.68 18.18 -6.92
N SER A 224 23.95 18.12 -7.34
CA SER A 224 24.60 16.90 -7.81
C SER A 224 25.69 16.45 -6.85
N THR A 225 25.65 15.19 -6.42
CA THR A 225 26.63 14.61 -5.50
C THR A 225 27.91 14.29 -6.25
N LYS A 226 29.03 14.78 -5.74
CA LYS A 226 30.37 14.54 -6.26
C LYS A 226 31.01 13.30 -5.63
N GLU A 227 30.98 13.23 -4.31
CA GLU A 227 31.61 12.15 -3.53
C GLU A 227 30.97 12.04 -2.14
N VAL A 228 31.01 10.83 -1.57
CA VAL A 228 30.67 10.57 -0.17
C VAL A 228 31.93 10.25 0.64
N HIS A 229 32.18 11.07 1.65
CA HIS A 229 33.34 11.02 2.54
C HIS A 229 33.06 10.20 3.81
N GLY A 230 34.15 9.71 4.42
CA GLY A 230 34.15 8.97 5.69
C GLY A 230 34.96 7.68 5.64
N ASN A 231 35.42 7.20 6.80
CA ASN A 231 36.30 6.03 6.88
C ASN A 231 35.48 4.72 6.92
N GLY A 232 35.02 4.26 5.76
CA GLY A 232 34.19 3.05 5.62
C GLY A 232 32.72 3.23 6.00
N ILE A 233 32.39 4.29 6.73
CA ILE A 233 31.03 4.75 7.06
C ILE A 233 30.76 6.12 6.42
N VAL A 234 29.50 6.46 6.20
CA VAL A 234 29.10 7.79 5.71
C VAL A 234 29.23 8.83 6.82
N GLU A 235 29.95 9.93 6.55
CA GLU A 235 30.07 11.08 7.46
C GLU A 235 29.66 12.40 6.80
N ARG A 236 29.86 12.52 5.49
CA ARG A 236 29.62 13.76 4.73
C ARG A 236 29.42 13.49 3.25
N MET A 237 28.55 14.26 2.62
CA MET A 237 28.43 14.38 1.17
C MET A 237 29.13 15.66 0.69
N GLU A 238 29.84 15.56 -0.43
CA GLU A 238 30.35 16.69 -1.19
C GLU A 238 29.58 16.80 -2.51
N PHE A 239 29.25 18.03 -2.91
CA PHE A 239 28.53 18.31 -4.15
C PHE A 239 29.45 18.93 -5.20
N ASN A 240 29.03 18.89 -6.46
CA ASN A 240 29.84 19.40 -7.58
C ASN A 240 30.11 20.91 -7.52
N ASP A 241 29.30 21.67 -6.78
CA ASP A 241 29.49 23.10 -6.55
C ASP A 241 30.42 23.42 -5.36
N GLY A 242 31.03 22.39 -4.76
CA GLY A 242 31.95 22.51 -3.63
C GLY A 242 31.27 22.62 -2.26
N ALA A 243 29.94 22.71 -2.21
CA ALA A 243 29.23 22.65 -0.93
C ALA A 243 29.31 21.24 -0.33
N THR A 244 29.14 21.17 0.98
CA THR A 244 29.13 19.91 1.73
C THR A 244 27.92 19.80 2.64
N LEU A 245 27.48 18.57 2.90
CA LEU A 245 26.41 18.26 3.84
C LEU A 245 26.83 17.10 4.75
N ASP A 246 26.92 17.35 6.05
CA ASP A 246 27.25 16.32 7.03
C ASP A 246 26.01 15.43 7.29
N VAL A 247 26.12 14.14 6.98
CA VAL A 247 25.03 13.14 7.14
C VAL A 247 25.63 11.81 7.58
N GLN A 248 24.85 10.99 8.28
CA GLN A 248 25.29 9.63 8.64
C GLN A 248 24.63 8.55 7.80
N MET A 249 23.55 8.91 7.10
CA MET A 249 22.72 8.00 6.33
C MET A 249 22.37 8.62 4.98
N ILE A 250 22.43 7.80 3.94
CA ILE A 250 22.04 8.17 2.57
C ILE A 250 21.05 7.11 2.07
N ILE A 251 19.91 7.55 1.52
CA ILE A 251 18.98 6.69 0.79
C ILE A 251 18.99 7.11 -0.68
N VAL A 252 19.38 6.20 -1.56
CA VAL A 252 19.48 6.43 -3.00
C VAL A 252 18.18 6.03 -3.68
N SER A 253 17.52 7.01 -4.30
CA SER A 253 16.30 6.88 -5.09
C SER A 253 16.43 7.64 -6.42
N ALA A 254 17.47 7.34 -7.20
CA ALA A 254 17.76 7.98 -8.49
C ALA A 254 17.03 7.33 -9.70
N GLY A 255 15.92 6.63 -9.43
CA GLY A 255 15.15 5.88 -10.41
C GLY A 255 15.44 4.38 -10.41
N ILE A 256 14.85 3.67 -11.38
CA ILE A 256 14.93 2.21 -11.52
C ILE A 256 15.47 1.82 -12.90
N ARG A 257 15.93 0.57 -13.01
CA ARG A 257 16.30 -0.07 -14.28
C ARG A 257 15.64 -1.45 -14.39
N PRO A 258 15.12 -1.81 -15.57
CA PRO A 258 14.60 -3.16 -15.83
C PRO A 258 15.58 -4.25 -15.40
N ARG A 259 15.08 -5.34 -14.79
CA ARG A 259 15.85 -6.56 -14.56
C ARG A 259 15.77 -7.46 -15.79
N ASP A 260 16.62 -7.18 -16.77
CA ASP A 260 16.69 -7.85 -18.07
C ASP A 260 17.96 -8.69 -18.25
N ASP A 261 18.73 -8.87 -17.17
CA ASP A 261 20.00 -9.62 -17.13
C ASP A 261 19.83 -11.05 -17.64
N LEU A 262 18.86 -11.80 -17.09
CA LEU A 262 18.59 -13.17 -17.51
C LEU A 262 18.14 -13.25 -18.98
N ALA A 263 17.32 -12.30 -19.44
CA ALA A 263 16.86 -12.25 -20.83
C ALA A 263 18.05 -12.03 -21.80
N LYS A 264 18.95 -11.11 -21.44
CA LYS A 264 20.15 -10.81 -22.21
C LYS A 264 21.11 -12.01 -22.26
N GLU A 265 21.29 -12.71 -21.14
CA GLU A 265 22.16 -13.90 -21.05
C GLU A 265 21.70 -15.04 -21.96
N ILE A 266 20.38 -15.20 -22.14
CA ILE A 266 19.80 -16.27 -22.98
C ILE A 266 19.51 -15.83 -24.43
N GLY A 267 20.00 -14.64 -24.81
CA GLY A 267 19.88 -14.11 -26.16
C GLY A 267 18.47 -13.68 -26.56
N ILE A 268 17.66 -13.20 -25.61
CA ILE A 268 16.42 -12.46 -25.91
C ILE A 268 16.76 -11.00 -26.22
N ASP A 269 16.02 -10.42 -27.16
CA ASP A 269 16.22 -9.03 -27.57
C ASP A 269 15.91 -8.08 -26.43
N VAL A 270 16.86 -7.22 -26.09
CA VAL A 270 16.72 -6.18 -25.07
C VAL A 270 16.97 -4.79 -25.69
N GLY A 271 16.33 -3.77 -25.13
CA GLY A 271 16.53 -2.39 -25.57
C GLY A 271 17.92 -1.85 -25.25
N GLN A 272 18.37 -0.85 -26.02
CA GLN A 272 19.68 -0.20 -25.80
C GLN A 272 19.83 0.42 -24.41
N ARG A 273 18.73 0.86 -23.80
CA ARG A 273 18.68 1.45 -22.45
C ARG A 273 18.17 0.47 -21.39
N GLY A 274 18.13 -0.82 -21.73
CA GLY A 274 17.54 -1.90 -20.94
C GLY A 274 16.05 -2.13 -21.22
N GLY A 275 15.55 -3.25 -20.70
CA GLY A 275 14.19 -3.74 -20.86
C GLY A 275 14.07 -4.80 -21.95
N ILE A 276 13.25 -5.81 -21.70
CA ILE A 276 13.02 -6.96 -22.58
C ILE A 276 12.05 -6.53 -23.70
N ASN A 277 12.48 -6.57 -24.96
CA ASN A 277 11.62 -6.17 -26.07
C ASN A 277 10.42 -7.11 -26.18
N VAL A 278 9.22 -6.54 -26.26
CA VAL A 278 7.99 -7.29 -26.45
C VAL A 278 7.09 -6.70 -27.53
N ASN A 279 6.35 -7.58 -28.20
CA ASN A 279 5.27 -7.19 -29.13
C ASN A 279 3.97 -6.83 -28.37
N ASP A 280 2.89 -6.52 -29.09
CA ASP A 280 1.60 -6.15 -28.47
C ASP A 280 0.92 -7.30 -27.71
N GLN A 281 1.37 -8.55 -27.90
CA GLN A 281 0.91 -9.73 -27.15
C GLN A 281 1.84 -10.05 -25.96
N MET A 282 2.79 -9.15 -25.65
CA MET A 282 3.82 -9.30 -24.62
C MET A 282 4.82 -10.45 -24.87
N GLN A 283 4.88 -10.98 -26.10
CA GLN A 283 5.85 -12.00 -26.49
C GLN A 283 7.21 -11.35 -26.78
N THR A 284 8.28 -12.06 -26.41
CA THR A 284 9.66 -11.68 -26.72
C THR A 284 10.07 -12.20 -28.12
N SER A 285 11.36 -12.09 -28.48
CA SER A 285 11.87 -12.74 -29.71
C SER A 285 11.86 -14.28 -29.65
N ASP A 286 11.60 -14.88 -28.50
CA ASP A 286 11.23 -16.29 -28.38
C ASP A 286 9.72 -16.43 -28.16
N PRO A 287 8.98 -17.12 -29.04
CA PRO A 287 7.52 -17.28 -28.91
C PRO A 287 7.07 -18.01 -27.63
N ALA A 288 7.96 -18.76 -26.97
CA ALA A 288 7.66 -19.44 -25.72
C ALA A 288 7.95 -18.58 -24.47
N ILE A 289 8.50 -17.37 -24.66
CA ILE A 289 8.90 -16.47 -23.57
C ILE A 289 8.17 -15.13 -23.71
N PHE A 290 7.51 -14.74 -22.62
CA PHE A 290 6.80 -13.47 -22.48
C PHE A 290 7.50 -12.61 -21.43
N ALA A 291 7.31 -11.29 -21.49
CA ALA A 291 7.74 -10.39 -20.42
C ALA A 291 6.63 -9.41 -20.05
N ILE A 292 6.41 -9.20 -18.75
CA ILE A 292 5.34 -8.36 -18.20
C ILE A 292 5.83 -7.47 -17.05
N GLY A 293 5.21 -6.31 -16.87
CA GLY A 293 5.57 -5.35 -15.82
C GLY A 293 6.83 -4.53 -16.16
N GLU A 294 7.53 -4.04 -15.14
CA GLU A 294 8.63 -3.07 -15.32
C GLU A 294 9.85 -3.60 -16.10
N CYS A 295 9.97 -4.92 -16.28
CA CYS A 295 11.03 -5.50 -17.11
C CYS A 295 10.71 -5.45 -18.61
N ALA A 296 9.44 -5.28 -19.00
CA ALA A 296 9.01 -5.27 -20.38
C ALA A 296 9.23 -3.90 -21.04
N LEU A 297 9.77 -3.91 -22.25
CA LEU A 297 9.96 -2.77 -23.14
C LEU A 297 8.99 -2.92 -24.32
N HIS A 298 7.83 -2.28 -24.22
CA HIS A 298 6.80 -2.30 -25.24
C HIS A 298 6.87 -1.03 -26.08
N ARG A 299 7.08 -1.16 -27.40
CA ARG A 299 7.18 -0.04 -28.35
C ARG A 299 8.16 1.07 -27.89
N GLY A 300 9.27 0.67 -27.27
CA GLY A 300 10.30 1.58 -26.76
C GLY A 300 9.98 2.23 -25.40
N MET A 301 8.89 1.83 -24.75
CA MET A 301 8.45 2.36 -23.46
C MET A 301 8.50 1.31 -22.34
N ILE A 302 9.01 1.73 -21.17
CA ILE A 302 8.96 0.96 -19.91
C ILE A 302 7.95 1.63 -18.98
N TYR A 303 7.03 0.84 -18.44
CA TYR A 303 5.97 1.34 -17.56
C TYR A 303 6.35 1.12 -16.09
N GLY A 304 6.74 2.20 -15.40
CA GLY A 304 7.06 2.20 -13.97
C GLY A 304 5.85 2.31 -13.04
N LEU A 305 4.71 1.73 -13.43
CA LEU A 305 3.45 1.77 -12.71
C LEU A 305 2.87 0.36 -12.59
N VAL A 306 2.09 0.11 -11.53
CA VAL A 306 1.48 -1.21 -11.30
C VAL A 306 0.34 -1.52 -12.27
N ALA A 307 -0.50 -0.53 -12.61
CA ALA A 307 -1.68 -0.74 -13.44
C ALA A 307 -1.35 -1.29 -14.84
N PRO A 308 -0.34 -0.73 -15.56
CA PRO A 308 0.09 -1.29 -16.83
C PRO A 308 0.61 -2.72 -16.68
N GLY A 309 1.36 -3.02 -15.62
CA GLY A 309 1.84 -4.37 -15.35
C GLY A 309 0.71 -5.36 -15.13
N TYR A 310 -0.36 -4.98 -14.43
CA TYR A 310 -1.55 -5.81 -14.26
C TYR A 310 -2.29 -6.05 -15.57
N GLU A 311 -2.42 -5.02 -16.42
CA GLU A 311 -3.01 -5.16 -17.75
C GLU A 311 -2.21 -6.14 -18.62
N MET A 312 -0.88 -6.04 -18.61
CA MET A 312 0.01 -6.99 -19.29
C MET A 312 -0.16 -8.42 -18.75
N ALA A 313 -0.24 -8.59 -17.43
CA ALA A 313 -0.45 -9.89 -16.79
C ALA A 313 -1.81 -10.51 -17.18
N GLU A 314 -2.88 -9.73 -17.13
CA GLU A 314 -4.23 -10.13 -17.51
C GLU A 314 -4.32 -10.51 -18.99
N LEU A 315 -3.67 -9.74 -19.86
CA LEU A 315 -3.60 -10.00 -21.28
C LEU A 315 -2.91 -11.33 -21.57
N VAL A 316 -1.72 -11.57 -21.01
CA VAL A 316 -0.97 -12.81 -21.27
C VAL A 316 -1.74 -14.01 -20.73
N ALA A 317 -2.31 -13.91 -19.53
CA ALA A 317 -3.13 -14.98 -18.97
C ALA A 317 -4.34 -15.32 -19.87
N ALA A 318 -5.05 -14.30 -20.36
CA ALA A 318 -6.20 -14.49 -21.23
C ALA A 318 -5.81 -15.14 -22.58
N ASN A 319 -4.74 -14.66 -23.20
CA ASN A 319 -4.26 -15.19 -24.48
C ASN A 319 -3.79 -16.65 -24.35
N LEU A 320 -3.16 -17.04 -23.23
CA LEU A 320 -2.79 -18.43 -22.97
C LEU A 320 -4.02 -19.35 -22.85
N THR A 321 -5.16 -18.82 -22.44
CA THR A 321 -6.44 -19.54 -22.31
C THR A 321 -7.34 -19.43 -23.54
N GLY A 322 -6.86 -18.83 -24.63
CA GLY A 322 -7.55 -18.81 -25.93
C GLY A 322 -8.24 -17.51 -26.32
N ASP A 323 -8.10 -16.43 -25.54
CA ASP A 323 -8.50 -15.09 -25.98
C ASP A 323 -7.48 -14.50 -26.97
N GLU A 324 -7.83 -13.38 -27.60
CA GLU A 324 -6.93 -12.59 -28.43
C GLU A 324 -6.97 -11.12 -28.01
N ARG A 325 -5.99 -10.71 -27.18
CA ARG A 325 -5.87 -9.37 -26.62
C ARG A 325 -4.52 -8.76 -26.97
N HIS A 326 -4.51 -7.43 -27.12
CA HIS A 326 -3.34 -6.64 -27.51
C HIS A 326 -3.14 -5.44 -26.58
N PHE A 327 -1.92 -5.23 -26.13
CA PHE A 327 -1.52 -4.08 -25.32
C PHE A 327 -1.15 -2.94 -26.26
N THR A 328 -1.85 -1.81 -26.13
CA THR A 328 -1.67 -0.65 -27.03
C THR A 328 -1.00 0.54 -26.33
N GLY A 329 -0.51 0.33 -25.11
CA GLY A 329 -0.09 1.38 -24.20
C GLY A 329 -1.22 1.76 -23.24
N THR A 330 -0.92 2.63 -22.29
CA THR A 330 -1.80 2.91 -21.16
C THR A 330 -1.70 4.38 -20.73
N ASP A 331 -2.69 4.82 -19.96
CA ASP A 331 -2.70 6.14 -19.35
C ASP A 331 -1.67 6.22 -18.20
N LEU A 332 -0.84 7.26 -18.22
CA LEU A 332 0.19 7.52 -17.20
C LEU A 332 -0.31 8.44 -16.09
N SER A 333 -1.62 8.70 -16.01
CA SER A 333 -2.23 9.45 -14.93
C SER A 333 -1.87 8.84 -13.57
N THR A 334 -1.44 9.69 -12.64
CA THR A 334 -1.06 9.29 -11.30
C THR A 334 -1.70 10.20 -10.26
N LYS A 335 -2.13 9.62 -9.15
CA LYS A 335 -2.47 10.33 -7.92
C LYS A 335 -1.63 9.75 -6.79
N LEU A 336 -0.90 10.63 -6.12
CA LEU A 336 0.17 10.31 -5.20
C LEU A 336 -0.07 11.07 -3.91
N LYS A 337 0.22 10.43 -2.78
CA LYS A 337 0.13 11.06 -1.46
C LYS A 337 1.53 11.10 -0.87
N LEU A 338 2.14 12.28 -0.90
CA LEU A 338 3.53 12.51 -0.57
C LEU A 338 3.62 13.43 0.63
N MET A 339 4.11 12.95 1.77
CA MET A 339 4.29 13.77 2.97
C MET A 339 3.02 14.55 3.40
N GLY A 340 1.82 13.98 3.26
CA GLY A 340 0.58 14.69 3.57
C GLY A 340 0.17 15.77 2.53
N CYS A 341 0.87 15.82 1.40
CA CYS A 341 0.50 16.57 0.21
C CYS A 341 -0.06 15.60 -0.85
N ASP A 342 -1.24 15.89 -1.39
CA ASP A 342 -1.73 15.17 -2.55
C ASP A 342 -1.13 15.79 -3.81
N VAL A 343 -0.57 14.95 -4.69
CA VAL A 343 -0.06 15.35 -6.00
C VAL A 343 -0.70 14.47 -7.04
N ALA A 344 -1.23 15.04 -8.11
CA ALA A 344 -1.77 14.29 -9.22
C ALA A 344 -1.43 14.92 -10.56
N SER A 345 -1.18 14.07 -11.54
CA SER A 345 -1.12 14.43 -12.95
C SER A 345 -2.05 13.51 -13.72
N PHE A 346 -2.76 14.04 -14.71
CA PHE A 346 -3.70 13.24 -15.49
C PHE A 346 -3.87 13.74 -16.91
N GLY A 347 -4.30 12.84 -17.79
CA GLY A 347 -4.46 13.11 -19.22
C GLY A 347 -3.15 13.58 -19.84
N ASP A 348 -3.25 14.45 -20.85
CA ASP A 348 -2.09 15.08 -21.47
C ASP A 348 -1.76 16.40 -20.75
N TYR A 349 -1.15 16.28 -19.57
CA TYR A 349 -0.81 17.41 -18.68
C TYR A 349 0.40 18.23 -19.15
N GLU A 350 1.07 17.79 -20.23
CA GLU A 350 2.16 18.51 -20.91
C GLU A 350 1.75 18.93 -22.33
N ALA A 351 0.45 18.91 -22.65
CA ALA A 351 -0.05 19.26 -23.97
C ALA A 351 0.50 20.63 -24.40
N PRO A 352 1.07 20.73 -25.61
CA PRO A 352 1.79 21.93 -26.02
C PRO A 352 0.80 23.07 -26.35
N ALA A 353 1.31 24.30 -26.39
CA ALA A 353 0.48 25.51 -26.51
C ALA A 353 -0.33 25.57 -27.83
N GLU A 354 0.11 24.85 -28.85
CA GLU A 354 -0.59 24.71 -30.15
C GLU A 354 -1.84 23.84 -30.04
N ARG A 355 -1.99 23.05 -28.97
CA ARG A 355 -3.10 22.13 -28.76
C ARG A 355 -3.91 22.44 -27.50
N ALA A 356 -3.34 23.18 -26.56
CA ALA A 356 -3.93 23.40 -25.25
C ALA A 356 -3.81 24.83 -24.72
N VAL A 357 -4.86 25.28 -24.01
CA VAL A 357 -4.90 26.54 -23.26
C VAL A 357 -4.85 26.21 -21.76
N PRO A 358 -3.85 26.70 -21.01
CA PRO A 358 -3.77 26.46 -19.58
C PRO A 358 -4.65 27.42 -18.79
N LEU A 359 -5.31 26.91 -17.75
CA LEU A 359 -5.88 27.70 -16.68
C LEU A 359 -5.29 27.23 -15.35
N SER A 360 -4.83 28.17 -14.52
CA SER A 360 -4.17 27.85 -13.26
C SER A 360 -4.78 28.59 -12.08
N PHE A 361 -4.75 27.94 -10.92
CA PHE A 361 -5.16 28.45 -9.63
C PHE A 361 -4.05 28.17 -8.62
N GLU A 362 -3.60 29.18 -7.90
CA GLU A 362 -2.57 29.07 -6.87
C GLU A 362 -3.10 29.73 -5.58
N ASP A 363 -3.19 28.94 -4.52
CA ASP A 363 -3.44 29.41 -3.16
C ASP A 363 -2.19 29.15 -2.31
N PRO A 364 -1.33 30.18 -2.11
CA PRO A 364 -0.10 30.02 -1.34
C PRO A 364 -0.34 29.84 0.16
N PHE A 365 -1.52 30.18 0.67
CA PHE A 365 -1.86 30.04 2.10
C PHE A 365 -2.36 28.63 2.40
N GLY A 366 -3.18 28.06 1.52
CA GLY A 366 -3.59 26.65 1.57
C GLY A 366 -2.53 25.68 1.07
N GLY A 367 -1.48 26.18 0.39
CA GLY A 367 -0.47 25.35 -0.25
C GLY A 367 -1.06 24.49 -1.37
N VAL A 368 -1.96 25.09 -2.17
CA VAL A 368 -2.69 24.41 -3.25
C VAL A 368 -2.31 25.03 -4.59
N TYR A 369 -2.05 24.16 -5.56
CA TYR A 369 -1.84 24.54 -6.95
C TYR A 369 -2.63 23.61 -7.86
N LYS A 370 -3.39 24.20 -8.79
CA LYS A 370 -4.16 23.46 -9.80
C LYS A 370 -3.86 24.07 -11.16
N LYS A 371 -3.56 23.24 -12.15
CA LYS A 371 -3.44 23.62 -13.56
C LYS A 371 -4.24 22.65 -14.40
N LEU A 372 -5.18 23.17 -15.15
CA LEU A 372 -6.00 22.40 -16.08
C LEU A 372 -5.68 22.85 -17.51
N LEU A 373 -5.52 21.89 -18.41
CA LEU A 373 -5.25 22.12 -19.82
C LEU A 373 -6.53 21.86 -20.62
N PHE A 374 -6.98 22.86 -21.35
CA PHE A 374 -8.20 22.80 -22.16
C PHE A 374 -7.89 22.78 -23.65
N SER A 375 -8.78 22.25 -24.47
CA SER A 375 -8.72 22.46 -25.92
C SER A 375 -8.76 23.96 -26.28
N LEU A 376 -8.27 24.32 -27.47
CA LEU A 376 -8.20 25.73 -27.92
C LEU A 376 -9.55 26.47 -27.90
N ASP A 377 -10.64 25.74 -28.09
CA ASP A 377 -12.02 26.25 -28.05
C ASP A 377 -12.64 26.22 -26.63
N GLY A 378 -11.92 25.70 -25.63
CA GLY A 378 -12.38 25.59 -24.24
C GLY A 378 -13.47 24.54 -24.01
N THR A 379 -13.75 23.67 -24.98
CA THR A 379 -14.86 22.70 -24.89
C THR A 379 -14.47 21.37 -24.25
N LYS A 380 -13.17 21.04 -24.16
CA LYS A 380 -12.68 19.78 -23.59
C LYS A 380 -11.56 20.03 -22.57
N LEU A 381 -11.53 19.19 -21.53
CA LEU A 381 -10.37 19.05 -20.65
C LEU A 381 -9.43 18.02 -21.27
N LEU A 382 -8.15 18.34 -21.41
CA LEU A 382 -7.14 17.46 -21.99
C LEU A 382 -6.28 16.79 -20.91
N GLY A 383 -6.09 17.47 -19.78
CA GLY A 383 -5.27 16.99 -18.68
C GLY A 383 -5.06 18.05 -17.62
N GLY A 384 -4.24 17.74 -16.62
CA GLY A 384 -3.93 18.71 -15.57
C GLY A 384 -2.98 18.20 -14.50
N ILE A 385 -2.60 19.14 -13.63
CA ILE A 385 -1.72 18.98 -12.49
C ILE A 385 -2.45 19.51 -11.25
N LEU A 386 -2.48 18.72 -10.19
CA LEU A 386 -3.01 19.09 -8.88
C LEU A 386 -1.92 18.87 -7.83
N VAL A 387 -1.66 19.87 -6.99
CA VAL A 387 -0.70 19.81 -5.89
C VAL A 387 -1.35 20.40 -4.64
N GLY A 388 -1.16 19.76 -3.50
CA GLY A 388 -1.69 20.20 -2.22
C GLY A 388 -3.07 19.61 -1.93
N ASP A 389 -3.99 19.72 -2.89
CA ASP A 389 -5.34 19.16 -2.88
C ASP A 389 -5.64 18.49 -4.23
N ALA A 390 -5.84 17.17 -4.21
CA ALA A 390 -6.24 16.37 -5.36
C ALA A 390 -7.57 15.63 -5.13
N SER A 391 -8.46 16.21 -4.31
CA SER A 391 -9.81 15.68 -4.06
C SER A 391 -10.61 15.48 -5.35
N GLU A 392 -10.49 16.42 -6.29
CA GLU A 392 -11.20 16.43 -7.58
C GLU A 392 -10.55 15.57 -8.68
N TYR A 393 -9.39 14.96 -8.40
CA TYR A 393 -8.63 14.15 -9.38
C TYR A 393 -9.51 13.16 -10.14
N GLY A 394 -10.35 12.41 -9.44
CA GLY A 394 -11.16 11.37 -10.10
C GLY A 394 -12.15 11.95 -11.09
N THR A 395 -12.81 13.05 -10.72
CA THR A 395 -13.71 13.78 -11.62
C THR A 395 -12.97 14.34 -12.82
N PHE A 396 -11.82 15.00 -12.63
CA PHE A 396 -11.06 15.57 -13.74
C PHE A 396 -10.42 14.52 -14.64
N SER A 397 -9.94 13.39 -14.09
CA SER A 397 -9.40 12.29 -14.88
C SER A 397 -10.48 11.68 -15.79
N ILE A 398 -11.71 11.52 -15.28
CA ILE A 398 -12.84 11.06 -16.09
C ILE A 398 -13.17 12.08 -17.19
N LEU A 399 -13.25 13.37 -16.85
CA LEU A 399 -13.52 14.42 -17.86
C LEU A 399 -12.43 14.49 -18.93
N ALA A 400 -11.16 14.30 -18.57
CA ALA A 400 -10.04 14.32 -19.51
C ALA A 400 -10.02 13.11 -20.45
N LYS A 401 -10.50 11.94 -19.98
CA LYS A 401 -10.67 10.72 -20.79
C LYS A 401 -11.93 10.76 -21.66
N GLY A 402 -12.94 11.49 -21.21
CA GLY A 402 -14.23 11.60 -21.90
C GLY A 402 -14.10 12.30 -23.25
N THR A 403 -14.87 11.83 -24.22
CA THR A 403 -14.96 12.48 -25.55
C THR A 403 -15.97 13.62 -25.60
N GLN A 404 -16.84 13.69 -24.58
CA GLN A 404 -17.95 14.63 -24.48
C GLN A 404 -17.49 16.06 -24.15
N PRO A 405 -18.23 17.09 -24.60
CA PRO A 405 -17.97 18.47 -24.18
C PRO A 405 -18.08 18.66 -22.67
N LEU A 406 -17.36 19.64 -22.15
CA LEU A 406 -17.42 20.04 -20.75
C LEU A 406 -18.85 20.44 -20.35
N PRO A 407 -19.33 19.99 -19.18
CA PRO A 407 -20.66 20.35 -18.68
C PRO A 407 -20.75 21.79 -18.15
N CYS A 408 -19.62 22.50 -18.08
CA CYS A 408 -19.50 23.84 -17.53
C CYS A 408 -18.39 24.63 -18.22
N LYS A 409 -18.30 25.93 -17.92
CA LYS A 409 -17.18 26.76 -18.40
C LYS A 409 -15.87 26.35 -17.71
N PRO A 410 -14.70 26.46 -18.37
CA PRO A 410 -13.40 26.06 -17.81
C PRO A 410 -13.09 26.59 -16.40
N HIS A 411 -13.36 27.89 -16.14
CA HIS A 411 -13.05 28.50 -14.83
C HIS A 411 -13.87 27.93 -13.67
N GLU A 412 -15.06 27.40 -13.95
CA GLU A 412 -15.95 26.81 -12.94
C GLU A 412 -15.37 25.51 -12.36
N LEU A 413 -14.46 24.85 -13.08
CA LEU A 413 -13.73 23.67 -12.59
C LEU A 413 -12.62 24.02 -11.59
N LEU A 414 -12.12 25.26 -11.56
CA LEU A 414 -11.05 25.65 -10.64
C LEU A 414 -11.58 26.36 -9.39
N VAL A 415 -12.55 27.26 -9.57
CA VAL A 415 -13.01 28.18 -8.51
C VAL A 415 -14.36 27.73 -7.94
N GLY A 416 -15.02 26.77 -8.59
CA GLY A 416 -16.42 26.46 -8.36
C GLY A 416 -17.35 27.55 -8.93
N LYS A 417 -18.66 27.28 -9.00
CA LYS A 417 -19.69 28.29 -9.24
C LYS A 417 -19.83 29.14 -7.99
N ALA A 418 -20.22 30.41 -8.14
CA ALA A 418 -20.91 31.13 -7.07
C ALA A 418 -22.18 30.33 -6.73
N GLY A 419 -22.12 29.47 -5.70
CA GLY A 419 -23.15 28.48 -5.36
C GLY A 419 -22.71 27.01 -5.32
N GLY A 420 -21.44 26.69 -5.59
CA GLY A 420 -20.88 25.33 -5.53
C GLY A 420 -21.20 24.51 -6.78
N VAL A 421 -20.18 24.03 -7.50
CA VAL A 421 -20.41 23.00 -8.54
C VAL A 421 -20.43 21.65 -7.85
N SER A 422 -21.60 21.00 -7.84
CA SER A 422 -21.65 19.54 -7.80
C SER A 422 -21.77 19.08 -9.25
N LEU A 423 -20.71 18.45 -9.79
CA LEU A 423 -20.72 17.78 -11.10
C LEU A 423 -21.58 16.49 -11.02
N GLY A 424 -22.84 16.62 -10.59
CA GLY A 424 -23.80 15.51 -10.47
C GLY A 424 -23.43 14.38 -9.51
N GLY A 425 -22.38 14.54 -8.70
CA GLY A 425 -21.83 13.49 -7.83
C GLY A 425 -21.36 12.25 -8.59
N VAL A 426 -21.03 11.18 -7.85
CA VAL A 426 -20.67 9.87 -8.43
C VAL A 426 -21.79 9.25 -9.28
N GLU A 427 -23.02 9.72 -9.11
CA GLU A 427 -24.19 9.24 -9.85
C GLU A 427 -24.13 9.63 -11.34
N ALA A 428 -23.62 10.81 -11.66
CA ALA A 428 -23.53 11.32 -13.04
C ALA A 428 -22.34 10.79 -13.85
N MET A 429 -21.41 10.06 -13.23
CA MET A 429 -20.28 9.43 -13.93
C MET A 429 -20.77 8.33 -14.90
N PRO A 430 -20.15 8.16 -16.08
CA PRO A 430 -20.50 7.05 -16.97
C PRO A 430 -20.06 5.70 -16.37
N ASP A 431 -20.73 4.62 -16.77
CA ASP A 431 -20.54 3.29 -16.19
C ASP A 431 -19.14 2.70 -16.49
N ASP A 432 -18.53 3.08 -17.60
CA ASP A 432 -17.17 2.72 -17.99
C ASP A 432 -16.08 3.58 -17.32
N ALA A 433 -16.47 4.59 -16.53
CA ALA A 433 -15.52 5.45 -15.82
C ALA A 433 -14.58 4.62 -14.94
N GLN A 434 -13.28 4.75 -15.16
CA GLN A 434 -12.25 4.08 -14.36
C GLN A 434 -12.16 4.74 -12.98
N ILE A 435 -12.54 4.02 -11.93
CA ILE A 435 -12.53 4.49 -10.53
C ILE A 435 -11.22 4.13 -9.85
N CYS A 436 -10.75 2.89 -9.99
CA CYS A 436 -9.48 2.44 -9.45
C CYS A 436 -8.49 2.19 -10.59
N SER A 437 -7.52 3.09 -10.79
CA SER A 437 -6.49 2.93 -11.81
C SER A 437 -5.60 1.72 -11.54
N CYS A 438 -5.15 1.51 -10.28
CA CYS A 438 -4.24 0.41 -9.93
C CYS A 438 -4.76 -0.99 -10.27
N ASN A 439 -6.05 -1.24 -10.06
CA ASN A 439 -6.68 -2.55 -10.31
C ASN A 439 -7.63 -2.52 -11.52
N ASN A 440 -7.59 -1.45 -12.32
CA ASN A 440 -8.45 -1.22 -13.48
C ASN A 440 -9.96 -1.46 -13.23
N VAL A 441 -10.48 -0.93 -12.12
CA VAL A 441 -11.89 -1.14 -11.72
C VAL A 441 -12.76 0.02 -12.19
N SER A 442 -13.81 -0.27 -12.97
CA SER A 442 -14.80 0.71 -13.43
C SER A 442 -15.92 0.97 -12.41
N LYS A 443 -16.68 2.05 -12.62
CA LYS A 443 -17.91 2.33 -11.86
C LYS A 443 -18.88 1.16 -11.97
N ALA A 444 -19.12 0.65 -13.17
CA ALA A 444 -20.02 -0.47 -13.41
C ALA A 444 -19.64 -1.69 -12.57
N ALA A 445 -18.35 -2.07 -12.55
CA ALA A 445 -17.87 -3.20 -11.78
C ALA A 445 -18.14 -3.03 -10.27
N ILE A 446 -17.96 -1.83 -9.72
CA ILE A 446 -18.27 -1.53 -8.32
C ILE A 446 -19.77 -1.59 -8.04
N CYS A 447 -20.58 -0.88 -8.84
CA CYS A 447 -22.03 -0.84 -8.66
C CYS A 447 -22.65 -2.24 -8.82
N HIS A 448 -22.19 -3.00 -9.80
CA HIS A 448 -22.60 -4.39 -10.06
C HIS A 448 -22.27 -5.29 -8.87
N ALA A 449 -21.02 -5.25 -8.37
CA ALA A 449 -20.60 -6.01 -7.21
C ALA A 449 -21.44 -5.67 -5.96
N ILE A 450 -21.75 -4.39 -5.72
CA ILE A 450 -22.59 -3.96 -4.59
C ILE A 450 -24.00 -4.55 -4.71
N ARG A 451 -24.60 -4.48 -5.91
CA ARG A 451 -25.97 -4.93 -6.15
C ARG A 451 -26.11 -6.44 -6.12
N GLU A 452 -25.31 -7.16 -6.91
CA GLU A 452 -25.41 -8.62 -7.01
C GLU A 452 -24.83 -9.33 -5.79
N GLY A 453 -23.72 -8.81 -5.25
CA GLY A 453 -23.10 -9.36 -4.04
C GLY A 453 -23.81 -8.96 -2.75
N SER A 454 -24.83 -8.10 -2.80
CA SER A 454 -25.52 -7.54 -1.64
C SER A 454 -24.55 -6.96 -0.59
N LEU A 455 -23.44 -6.38 -1.05
CA LEU A 455 -22.33 -5.94 -0.20
C LEU A 455 -22.79 -4.81 0.73
N ASP A 456 -22.48 -4.92 2.00
CA ASP A 456 -22.98 -4.06 3.08
C ASP A 456 -21.88 -3.22 3.76
N SER A 457 -20.65 -3.31 3.26
CA SER A 457 -19.53 -2.52 3.74
C SER A 457 -18.54 -2.18 2.63
N VAL A 458 -17.84 -1.06 2.79
CA VAL A 458 -16.71 -0.69 1.91
C VAL A 458 -15.62 -1.77 1.93
N GLY A 459 -15.42 -2.46 3.07
CA GLY A 459 -14.52 -3.60 3.17
C GLY A 459 -14.92 -4.74 2.23
N ALA A 460 -16.21 -5.09 2.18
CA ALA A 460 -16.71 -6.10 1.26
C ALA A 460 -16.54 -5.70 -0.21
N VAL A 461 -16.75 -4.41 -0.55
CA VAL A 461 -16.46 -3.87 -1.90
C VAL A 461 -14.99 -4.03 -2.25
N LYS A 462 -14.07 -3.70 -1.32
CA LYS A 462 -12.62 -3.90 -1.52
C LYS A 462 -12.30 -5.37 -1.79
N SER A 463 -12.83 -6.29 -0.98
CA SER A 463 -12.55 -7.72 -1.12
C SER A 463 -13.07 -8.30 -2.44
N CYS A 464 -14.26 -7.85 -2.89
CA CYS A 464 -14.88 -8.34 -4.11
C CYS A 464 -14.24 -7.75 -5.37
N THR A 465 -14.07 -6.43 -5.40
CA THR A 465 -13.64 -5.69 -6.62
C THR A 465 -12.13 -5.45 -6.69
N ARG A 466 -11.42 -5.60 -5.57
CA ARG A 466 -10.02 -5.19 -5.37
C ARG A 466 -9.80 -3.68 -5.51
N ALA A 467 -10.83 -2.85 -5.62
CA ALA A 467 -10.66 -1.41 -5.64
C ALA A 467 -10.01 -0.93 -4.34
N GLY A 468 -8.92 -0.15 -4.44
CA GLY A 468 -8.23 0.43 -3.30
C GLY A 468 -7.33 -0.52 -2.50
N THR A 469 -7.00 -1.70 -3.03
CA THR A 469 -6.01 -2.62 -2.46
C THR A 469 -4.57 -2.38 -2.92
N GLY A 470 -4.36 -1.47 -3.88
CA GLY A 470 -3.04 -0.93 -4.25
C GLY A 470 -2.77 0.39 -3.55
N CYS A 471 -2.65 1.50 -4.30
CA CYS A 471 -2.33 2.82 -3.72
C CYS A 471 -3.41 3.43 -2.79
N GLY A 472 -4.64 2.89 -2.78
CA GLY A 472 -5.76 3.41 -1.97
C GLY A 472 -6.34 4.77 -2.42
N GLY A 473 -5.80 5.41 -3.45
CA GLY A 473 -6.21 6.77 -3.88
C GLY A 473 -7.66 6.90 -4.35
N CYS A 474 -8.29 5.79 -4.75
CA CYS A 474 -9.70 5.75 -5.18
C CYS A 474 -10.71 5.60 -4.04
N MET A 475 -10.26 5.38 -2.80
CA MET A 475 -11.15 5.03 -1.68
C MET A 475 -12.27 6.04 -1.38
N PRO A 476 -12.06 7.36 -1.49
CA PRO A 476 -13.14 8.31 -1.34
C PRO A 476 -14.28 8.05 -2.35
N LEU A 477 -13.95 7.89 -3.64
CA LEU A 477 -14.94 7.61 -4.69
C LEU A 477 -15.63 6.26 -4.51
N VAL A 478 -14.89 5.22 -4.10
CA VAL A 478 -15.47 3.91 -3.79
C VAL A 478 -16.50 4.03 -2.66
N THR A 479 -16.19 4.83 -1.64
CA THR A 479 -17.09 5.07 -0.50
C THR A 479 -18.33 5.85 -0.93
N ASP A 480 -18.16 6.87 -1.77
CA ASP A 480 -19.28 7.65 -2.31
C ASP A 480 -20.20 6.80 -3.18
N LEU A 481 -19.65 5.97 -4.07
CA LEU A 481 -20.41 5.03 -4.90
C LEU A 481 -21.16 4.01 -4.06
N PHE A 482 -20.51 3.47 -3.03
CA PHE A 482 -21.13 2.56 -2.08
C PHE A 482 -22.33 3.20 -1.38
N ASN A 483 -22.16 4.42 -0.85
CA ASN A 483 -23.24 5.16 -0.20
C ASN A 483 -24.38 5.49 -1.15
N ALA A 484 -24.08 5.87 -2.41
CA ALA A 484 -25.08 6.16 -3.42
C ALA A 484 -25.89 4.91 -3.80
N GLU A 485 -25.26 3.75 -3.96
CA GLU A 485 -25.94 2.50 -4.28
C GLU A 485 -26.77 1.95 -3.10
N LEU A 486 -26.27 2.06 -1.86
CA LEU A 486 -27.08 1.73 -0.67
C LEU A 486 -28.33 2.61 -0.57
N LYS A 487 -28.20 3.91 -0.86
CA LYS A 487 -29.33 4.84 -0.89
C LYS A 487 -30.35 4.46 -1.96
N LYS A 488 -29.92 4.08 -3.16
CA LYS A 488 -30.81 3.58 -4.24
C LYS A 488 -31.52 2.28 -3.85
N ALA A 489 -30.85 1.41 -3.11
CA ALA A 489 -31.43 0.17 -2.56
C ALA A 489 -32.37 0.42 -1.36
N GLY A 490 -32.63 1.67 -0.97
CA GLY A 490 -33.48 2.01 0.16
C GLY A 490 -32.86 1.72 1.54
N LYS A 491 -31.56 1.39 1.58
CA LYS A 491 -30.83 1.19 2.85
C LYS A 491 -30.39 2.54 3.39
N VAL A 492 -30.85 2.88 4.60
CA VAL A 492 -30.43 4.10 5.30
C VAL A 492 -29.02 3.89 5.85
N VAL A 493 -28.04 4.62 5.32
CA VAL A 493 -26.69 4.68 5.91
C VAL A 493 -26.77 5.54 7.17
N VAL A 494 -26.99 4.92 8.31
CA VAL A 494 -27.04 5.61 9.61
C VAL A 494 -25.64 5.61 10.22
N ASN A 495 -25.04 6.79 10.35
CA ASN A 495 -23.72 6.98 10.98
C ASN A 495 -23.82 7.01 12.51
N HIS A 496 -24.62 6.10 13.08
CA HIS A 496 -24.83 5.98 14.52
C HIS A 496 -23.85 4.96 15.10
N LEU A 497 -23.36 5.21 16.31
CA LEU A 497 -22.53 4.25 17.02
C LEU A 497 -23.31 2.95 17.31
N CYS A 498 -24.57 3.07 17.74
CA CYS A 498 -25.53 1.97 17.88
C CYS A 498 -26.93 2.55 18.15
N GLU A 499 -27.92 1.70 18.45
CA GLU A 499 -29.28 2.12 18.83
C GLU A 499 -29.34 3.05 20.07
N HIS A 500 -28.33 2.96 20.95
CA HIS A 500 -28.24 3.79 22.15
C HIS A 500 -27.71 5.19 21.87
N PHE A 501 -26.89 5.38 20.83
CA PHE A 501 -26.23 6.64 20.52
C PHE A 501 -26.37 6.96 19.03
N LYS A 502 -27.20 7.95 18.71
CA LYS A 502 -27.38 8.48 17.35
C LYS A 502 -26.24 9.42 16.91
N LEU A 503 -25.06 9.23 17.48
CA LEU A 503 -23.84 9.96 17.18
C LEU A 503 -22.79 8.96 16.72
N SER A 504 -21.93 9.36 15.79
CA SER A 504 -20.71 8.62 15.48
C SER A 504 -19.74 8.65 16.66
N ARG A 505 -18.74 7.76 16.67
CA ARG A 505 -17.71 7.73 17.72
C ARG A 505 -16.97 9.06 17.85
N THR A 506 -16.68 9.74 16.73
CA THR A 506 -15.97 11.03 16.69
C THR A 506 -16.81 12.13 17.32
N GLU A 507 -18.10 12.20 16.98
CA GLU A 507 -19.02 13.16 17.58
C GLU A 507 -19.20 12.90 19.08
N LEU A 508 -19.33 11.62 19.46
CA LEU A 508 -19.45 11.24 20.87
C LEU A 508 -18.18 11.64 21.66
N PHE A 509 -16.99 11.43 21.11
CA PHE A 509 -15.73 11.90 21.71
C PHE A 509 -15.72 13.42 21.92
N ALA A 510 -16.12 14.19 20.90
CA ALA A 510 -16.18 15.65 21.00
C ALA A 510 -17.16 16.12 22.08
N VAL A 511 -18.34 15.50 22.17
CA VAL A 511 -19.34 15.86 23.17
C VAL A 511 -18.88 15.49 24.59
N VAL A 512 -18.30 14.31 24.79
CA VAL A 512 -17.76 13.90 26.10
C VAL A 512 -16.67 14.85 26.57
N LYS A 513 -15.79 15.29 25.65
CA LYS A 513 -14.75 16.27 25.94
C LYS A 513 -15.33 17.64 26.33
N ILE A 514 -16.25 18.19 25.52
CA ILE A 514 -16.80 19.55 25.73
C ILE A 514 -17.66 19.61 26.99
N LYS A 515 -18.45 18.57 27.26
CA LYS A 515 -19.33 18.51 28.43
C LYS A 515 -18.64 17.96 29.68
N GLU A 516 -17.35 17.64 29.59
CA GLU A 516 -16.54 17.09 30.69
C GLU A 516 -17.19 15.85 31.35
N LEU A 517 -17.80 14.97 30.55
CA LEU A 517 -18.52 13.80 31.07
C LEU A 517 -17.52 12.73 31.50
N LYS A 518 -17.63 12.25 32.74
CA LYS A 518 -16.66 11.33 33.35
C LYS A 518 -17.14 9.89 33.52
N THR A 519 -18.45 9.63 33.47
CA THR A 519 -19.00 8.28 33.67
C THR A 519 -19.89 7.88 32.51
N PHE A 520 -20.00 6.58 32.20
CA PHE A 520 -20.90 6.09 31.17
C PHE A 520 -22.34 6.53 31.40
N ASP A 521 -22.81 6.51 32.65
CA ASP A 521 -24.15 6.97 33.00
C ASP A 521 -24.35 8.46 32.70
N ALA A 522 -23.32 9.29 32.86
CA ALA A 522 -23.38 10.67 32.44
C ALA A 522 -23.41 10.78 30.91
N VAL A 523 -22.62 9.96 30.20
CA VAL A 523 -22.58 9.94 28.73
C VAL A 523 -23.90 9.47 28.12
N ILE A 524 -24.47 8.35 28.59
CA ILE A 524 -25.73 7.83 28.05
C ILE A 524 -26.92 8.72 28.40
N ARG A 525 -26.97 9.34 29.59
CA ARG A 525 -28.02 10.32 29.93
C ARG A 525 -27.95 11.58 29.08
N ASN A 526 -26.76 12.03 28.71
CA ASN A 526 -26.59 13.29 27.97
C ASN A 526 -26.63 13.13 26.45
N CYS A 527 -26.26 11.96 25.94
CA CYS A 527 -25.96 11.77 24.51
C CYS A 527 -26.62 10.52 23.92
N GLY A 528 -27.31 9.73 24.75
CA GLY A 528 -27.90 8.46 24.32
C GLY A 528 -29.21 8.14 25.02
N GLN A 529 -29.58 6.86 24.98
CA GLN A 529 -30.79 6.31 25.56
C GLN A 529 -30.55 4.86 26.00
N GLY A 530 -31.33 4.35 26.95
CA GLY A 530 -31.24 2.97 27.44
C GLY A 530 -30.07 2.72 28.40
N ASN A 531 -29.63 1.46 28.51
CA ASN A 531 -28.61 1.00 29.46
C ASN A 531 -27.26 0.65 28.81
N GLY A 532 -27.15 0.86 27.50
CA GLY A 532 -25.98 0.53 26.68
C GLY A 532 -25.87 -0.94 26.29
N CYS A 533 -25.12 -1.21 25.23
CA CYS A 533 -24.81 -2.55 24.71
C CYS A 533 -23.31 -2.81 24.64
N GLU A 534 -22.97 -4.00 24.15
CA GLU A 534 -21.60 -4.46 23.86
C GLU A 534 -20.83 -3.58 22.85
N ILE A 535 -21.51 -2.74 22.08
CA ILE A 535 -20.86 -1.82 21.13
C ILE A 535 -20.50 -0.49 21.82
N CYS A 536 -21.46 0.14 22.50
CA CYS A 536 -21.26 1.49 23.02
C CYS A 536 -20.55 1.54 24.36
N LYS A 537 -20.66 0.51 25.22
CA LYS A 537 -19.95 0.48 26.50
C LYS A 537 -18.43 0.51 26.29
N PRO A 538 -17.81 -0.38 25.50
CA PRO A 538 -16.36 -0.33 25.25
C PRO A 538 -15.93 0.94 24.53
N ALA A 539 -16.75 1.44 23.60
CA ALA A 539 -16.45 2.69 22.89
C ALA A 539 -16.38 3.89 23.84
N VAL A 540 -17.34 4.01 24.76
CA VAL A 540 -17.36 5.09 25.76
C VAL A 540 -16.25 4.91 26.79
N THR A 541 -16.00 3.68 27.27
CA THR A 541 -14.86 3.38 28.16
C THR A 541 -13.55 3.86 27.54
N SER A 542 -13.32 3.55 26.27
CA SER A 542 -12.14 3.99 25.53
C SER A 542 -12.04 5.51 25.39
N ILE A 543 -13.17 6.21 25.16
CA ILE A 543 -13.23 7.68 25.11
C ILE A 543 -12.88 8.27 26.49
N LEU A 544 -13.47 7.76 27.57
CA LEU A 544 -13.23 8.24 28.94
C LEU A 544 -11.78 8.00 29.37
N ALA A 545 -11.23 6.83 29.10
CA ALA A 545 -9.82 6.52 29.37
C ALA A 545 -8.89 7.46 28.61
N SER A 546 -9.20 7.78 27.36
CA SER A 546 -8.39 8.70 26.52
C SER A 546 -8.44 10.15 27.01
N LEU A 547 -9.57 10.60 27.57
CA LEU A 547 -9.76 11.98 28.00
C LEU A 547 -9.31 12.23 29.44
N TRP A 548 -9.55 11.27 30.33
CA TRP A 548 -9.39 11.46 31.78
C TRP A 548 -8.33 10.57 32.41
N ASN A 549 -8.06 9.40 31.82
CA ASN A 549 -7.06 8.44 32.30
C ASN A 549 -7.20 8.07 33.79
N GLU A 550 -8.44 7.98 34.28
CA GLU A 550 -8.75 7.55 35.64
C GLU A 550 -8.59 6.02 35.78
N ASN A 551 -8.38 5.51 37.01
CA ASN A 551 -8.23 4.08 37.24
C ASN A 551 -9.49 3.31 36.82
N ILE A 552 -9.33 2.30 35.95
CA ILE A 552 -10.44 1.55 35.35
C ILE A 552 -11.28 0.76 36.36
N MET A 553 -10.73 0.46 37.54
CA MET A 553 -11.42 -0.21 38.65
C MET A 553 -11.99 0.78 39.69
N ALA A 554 -11.78 2.08 39.53
CA ALA A 554 -12.30 3.07 40.47
C ALA A 554 -13.78 3.38 40.21
N GLY A 555 -14.60 3.23 41.26
CA GLY A 555 -16.00 3.65 41.27
C GLY A 555 -16.82 3.03 40.13
N ASP A 556 -17.54 3.88 39.40
CA ASP A 556 -18.48 3.48 38.35
C ASP A 556 -17.78 2.88 37.10
N HIS A 557 -16.48 3.10 36.92
CA HIS A 557 -15.72 2.59 35.78
C HIS A 557 -15.59 1.06 35.77
N ALA A 558 -15.60 0.42 36.94
CA ALA A 558 -15.44 -1.03 37.08
C ALA A 558 -16.54 -1.82 36.37
N THR A 559 -17.76 -1.25 36.32
CA THR A 559 -18.93 -1.88 35.68
C THR A 559 -18.89 -1.79 34.14
N LEU A 560 -17.99 -0.96 33.61
CA LEU A 560 -17.80 -0.72 32.17
C LEU A 560 -16.68 -1.56 31.56
N GLN A 561 -15.88 -2.19 32.42
CA GLN A 561 -14.79 -3.06 32.02
C GLN A 561 -15.34 -4.41 31.57
N ASP A 562 -14.83 -4.91 30.46
CA ASP A 562 -15.15 -6.26 29.99
C ASP A 562 -14.40 -7.30 30.82
N THR A 563 -14.56 -8.57 30.47
CA THR A 563 -13.99 -9.69 31.21
C THR A 563 -12.47 -9.58 31.43
N ASN A 564 -11.71 -8.96 30.51
CA ASN A 564 -10.26 -8.88 30.70
C ASN A 564 -9.89 -7.73 31.64
N ASP A 565 -10.48 -6.55 31.39
CA ASP A 565 -10.21 -5.35 32.17
C ASP A 565 -10.75 -5.47 33.61
N ARG A 566 -11.87 -6.17 33.80
CA ARG A 566 -12.47 -6.44 35.13
C ARG A 566 -11.57 -7.30 36.02
N PHE A 567 -10.87 -8.26 35.43
CA PHE A 567 -9.99 -9.18 36.17
C PHE A 567 -8.51 -8.81 36.04
N LEU A 568 -8.21 -7.69 35.39
CA LEU A 568 -6.86 -7.20 35.08
C LEU A 568 -5.98 -8.26 34.40
N ALA A 569 -6.59 -9.26 33.75
CA ALA A 569 -5.93 -10.44 33.19
C ALA A 569 -6.66 -10.88 31.92
N ASN A 570 -5.97 -11.49 30.95
CA ASN A 570 -6.62 -11.86 29.68
C ASN A 570 -7.21 -13.27 29.74
N MET A 571 -8.50 -13.39 29.44
CA MET A 571 -9.14 -14.67 29.23
C MET A 571 -8.57 -15.38 28.00
N GLN A 572 -8.18 -16.64 28.20
CA GLN A 572 -7.68 -17.56 27.18
C GLN A 572 -8.81 -18.48 26.67
N ARG A 573 -8.57 -19.12 25.53
CA ARG A 573 -9.46 -20.20 25.06
C ARG A 573 -9.45 -21.32 26.11
N GLY A 574 -10.61 -21.60 26.71
CA GLY A 574 -10.76 -22.58 27.79
C GLY A 574 -11.12 -21.98 29.15
N GLY A 575 -11.28 -20.65 29.27
CA GLY A 575 -11.78 -19.99 30.48
C GLY A 575 -10.73 -19.69 31.56
N LEU A 576 -9.47 -20.07 31.33
CA LEU A 576 -8.32 -19.67 32.15
C LEU A 576 -7.83 -18.27 31.77
N TYR A 577 -7.01 -17.66 32.63
CA TYR A 577 -6.52 -16.30 32.46
C TYR A 577 -5.00 -16.28 32.30
N SER A 578 -4.51 -15.24 31.63
CA SER A 578 -3.10 -14.89 31.61
C SER A 578 -2.86 -13.57 32.32
N VAL A 579 -1.92 -13.58 33.26
CA VAL A 579 -1.51 -12.42 34.04
C VAL A 579 -0.24 -11.84 33.41
N VAL A 580 -0.24 -10.53 33.17
CA VAL A 580 0.88 -9.83 32.53
C VAL A 580 1.28 -8.66 33.40
N PRO A 581 2.29 -8.80 34.27
CA PRO A 581 2.76 -7.72 35.12
C PRO A 581 3.47 -6.63 34.30
N ARG A 582 3.26 -5.37 34.67
CA ARG A 582 3.93 -4.22 34.06
C ARG A 582 5.38 -4.16 34.51
N VAL A 583 6.30 -4.07 33.54
CA VAL A 583 7.72 -3.82 33.78
C VAL A 583 8.06 -2.45 33.19
N ALA A 584 7.93 -1.39 34.01
CA ALA A 584 8.13 -0.02 33.55
C ALA A 584 9.56 0.19 33.04
N GLY A 585 9.71 0.70 31.81
CA GLY A 585 11.02 0.91 31.18
C GLY A 585 11.82 -0.37 30.88
N GLY A 586 11.21 -1.56 31.03
CA GLY A 586 11.91 -2.84 30.92
C GLY A 586 12.83 -3.15 32.11
N GLU A 587 12.78 -2.35 33.18
CA GLU A 587 13.61 -2.54 34.36
C GLU A 587 13.00 -3.57 35.31
N ILE A 588 13.68 -4.71 35.45
CA ILE A 588 13.30 -5.77 36.38
C ILE A 588 14.50 -6.17 37.23
N THR A 589 14.37 -6.03 38.55
CA THR A 589 15.44 -6.42 39.47
C THR A 589 15.51 -7.95 39.59
N PRO A 590 16.65 -8.52 40.02
CA PRO A 590 16.75 -9.94 40.29
C PRO A 590 15.65 -10.46 41.24
N GLU A 591 15.31 -9.68 42.27
CA GLU A 591 14.27 -10.02 43.24
C GLU A 591 12.89 -10.08 42.59
N LYS A 592 12.58 -9.11 41.73
CA LYS A 592 11.32 -9.10 40.96
C LYS A 592 11.22 -10.29 40.01
N LEU A 593 12.32 -10.69 39.37
CA LEU A 593 12.38 -11.92 38.55
C LEU A 593 12.12 -13.18 39.38
N VAL A 594 12.68 -13.26 40.59
CA VAL A 594 12.44 -14.37 41.51
C VAL A 594 10.97 -14.45 41.87
N VAL A 595 10.33 -13.33 42.23
CA VAL A 595 8.89 -13.30 42.56
C VAL A 595 8.03 -13.80 41.39
N LEU A 596 8.32 -13.38 40.15
CA LEU A 596 7.60 -13.90 38.98
C LEU A 596 7.74 -15.42 38.84
N GLY A 597 8.94 -15.95 39.06
CA GLY A 597 9.19 -17.39 39.03
C GLY A 597 8.48 -18.16 40.15
N GLU A 598 8.42 -17.59 41.35
CA GLU A 598 7.71 -18.18 42.48
C GLU A 598 6.20 -18.21 42.25
N VAL A 599 5.62 -17.08 41.82
CA VAL A 599 4.20 -16.99 41.44
C VAL A 599 3.89 -17.99 40.32
N ALA A 600 4.71 -18.04 39.27
CA ALA A 600 4.52 -19.01 38.20
C ALA A 600 4.52 -20.46 38.71
N LYS A 601 5.43 -20.79 39.63
CA LYS A 601 5.58 -22.14 40.16
C LYS A 601 4.43 -22.53 41.09
N GLU A 602 3.97 -21.62 41.93
CA GLU A 602 2.93 -21.89 42.93
C GLU A 602 1.58 -22.18 42.29
N TRP A 603 1.19 -21.39 41.29
CA TRP A 603 -0.08 -21.56 40.58
C TRP A 603 0.05 -22.38 39.29
N GLY A 604 1.22 -23.00 39.04
CA GLY A 604 1.44 -23.84 37.85
C GLY A 604 1.30 -23.09 36.51
N LEU A 605 1.68 -21.81 36.48
CA LEU A 605 1.48 -20.93 35.33
C LEU A 605 2.58 -21.13 34.28
N TYR A 606 2.18 -21.42 33.05
CA TYR A 606 3.12 -21.45 31.93
C TYR A 606 3.63 -20.04 31.65
N THR A 607 4.94 -19.85 31.76
CA THR A 607 5.58 -18.54 31.61
C THR A 607 6.26 -18.43 30.26
N LYS A 608 6.00 -17.35 29.51
CA LYS A 608 6.73 -17.08 28.26
C LYS A 608 7.00 -15.58 28.11
N ILE A 609 8.10 -15.26 27.42
CA ILE A 609 8.32 -13.92 26.90
C ILE A 609 7.55 -13.82 25.57
N THR A 610 6.62 -12.88 25.49
CA THR A 610 5.81 -12.67 24.29
C THR A 610 6.58 -11.92 23.21
N GLY A 611 6.04 -11.90 21.98
CA GLY A 611 6.58 -11.06 20.91
C GLY A 611 6.59 -9.56 21.23
N GLY A 612 5.80 -9.12 22.22
CA GLY A 612 5.85 -7.76 22.78
C GLY A 612 6.86 -7.59 23.91
N GLN A 613 7.79 -8.54 24.11
CA GLN A 613 8.83 -8.54 25.14
C GLN A 613 8.29 -8.43 26.59
N ARG A 614 7.08 -8.97 26.83
CA ARG A 614 6.46 -9.03 28.16
C ARG A 614 6.50 -10.44 28.73
N ILE A 615 6.64 -10.56 30.05
CA ILE A 615 6.54 -11.85 30.75
C ILE A 615 5.06 -12.13 30.99
N ASP A 616 4.53 -13.13 30.30
CA ASP A 616 3.15 -13.57 30.46
C ASP A 616 3.10 -14.85 31.28
N LEU A 617 2.21 -14.89 32.28
CA LEU A 617 1.92 -16.04 33.13
C LEU A 617 0.55 -16.63 32.74
N PHE A 618 0.52 -17.77 32.05
CA PHE A 618 -0.70 -18.39 31.53
C PHE A 618 -1.23 -19.50 32.45
N GLY A 619 -2.56 -19.56 32.59
CA GLY A 619 -3.25 -20.71 33.21
C GLY A 619 -3.89 -20.42 34.55
N ALA A 620 -3.98 -19.16 34.96
CA ALA A 620 -4.60 -18.78 36.23
C ALA A 620 -6.11 -19.00 36.19
N GLN A 621 -6.70 -19.50 37.29
CA GLN A 621 -8.15 -19.53 37.44
C GLN A 621 -8.65 -18.19 37.99
N VAL A 622 -9.91 -17.84 37.72
CA VAL A 622 -10.49 -16.53 38.12
C VAL A 622 -10.34 -16.28 39.61
N GLN A 623 -10.60 -17.30 40.43
CA GLN A 623 -10.56 -17.19 41.90
C GLN A 623 -9.15 -17.00 42.45
N ASP A 624 -8.12 -17.35 41.69
CA ASP A 624 -6.71 -17.23 42.11
C ASP A 624 -6.14 -15.85 41.76
N LEU A 625 -6.80 -15.09 40.87
CA LEU A 625 -6.31 -13.79 40.39
C LEU A 625 -6.09 -12.75 41.50
N PRO A 626 -6.96 -12.63 42.53
CA PRO A 626 -6.71 -11.70 43.63
C PRO A 626 -5.38 -11.97 44.35
N ASP A 627 -5.13 -13.24 44.71
CA ASP A 627 -3.92 -13.64 45.45
C ASP A 627 -2.66 -13.50 44.58
N ILE A 628 -2.76 -13.84 43.29
CA ILE A 628 -1.69 -13.64 42.32
C ILE A 628 -1.36 -12.15 42.20
N TRP A 629 -2.37 -11.28 42.06
CA TRP A 629 -2.15 -9.84 41.94
C TRP A 629 -1.63 -9.21 43.22
N GLU A 630 -2.12 -9.61 44.39
CA GLU A 630 -1.62 -9.13 45.68
C GLU A 630 -0.11 -9.36 45.80
N ARG A 631 0.34 -10.59 45.54
CA ARG A 631 1.77 -10.94 45.60
C ARG A 631 2.63 -10.21 44.57
N LEU A 632 2.10 -9.96 43.38
CA LEU A 632 2.80 -9.19 42.35
C LEU A 632 2.87 -7.70 42.72
N VAL A 633 1.78 -7.13 43.25
CA VAL A 633 1.72 -5.72 43.67
C VAL A 633 2.62 -5.46 44.88
N ASP A 634 2.68 -6.37 45.84
CA ASP A 634 3.60 -6.31 46.98
C ASP A 634 5.07 -6.29 46.56
N ALA A 635 5.39 -7.00 45.47
CA ALA A 635 6.71 -6.96 44.83
C ALA A 635 6.93 -5.72 43.95
N GLY A 636 5.97 -4.79 43.91
CA GLY A 636 6.04 -3.54 43.17
C GLY A 636 5.80 -3.70 41.67
N PHE A 637 4.99 -4.67 41.25
CA PHE A 637 4.42 -4.73 39.91
C PHE A 637 3.07 -4.03 39.84
N GLU A 638 2.68 -3.59 38.64
CA GLU A 638 1.33 -3.12 38.31
C GLU A 638 0.71 -4.06 37.28
N SER A 639 -0.59 -3.95 37.01
CA SER A 639 -1.15 -4.60 35.83
C SER A 639 -0.53 -4.01 34.56
N GLY A 640 0.01 -4.88 33.71
CA GLY A 640 0.67 -4.53 32.47
C GLY A 640 -0.28 -4.17 31.32
N HIS A 641 -1.59 -4.00 31.61
CA HIS A 641 -2.68 -3.76 30.65
C HIS A 641 -2.37 -4.36 29.29
N ALA A 642 -2.63 -5.65 29.15
CA ALA A 642 -2.29 -6.38 27.96
C ALA A 642 -3.27 -6.07 26.81
N TYR A 643 -3.30 -4.81 26.34
CA TYR A 643 -3.93 -4.46 25.07
C TYR A 643 -3.18 -5.15 23.94
N GLY A 644 -3.77 -6.23 23.46
CA GLY A 644 -3.20 -7.09 22.44
C GLY A 644 -4.25 -7.90 21.71
N LYS A 645 -5.36 -7.25 21.29
CA LYS A 645 -6.28 -7.71 20.21
C LYS A 645 -7.05 -6.52 19.57
N ALA A 646 -6.36 -5.45 19.18
CA ALA A 646 -6.91 -4.41 18.33
C ALA A 646 -5.99 -4.18 17.12
#